data_AF-A0A3M9MMZ6-F1
#
_entry.id   AF-A0A3M9MMZ6-F1
#
_cell.length_a   1.000
_cell.length_b   1.000
_cell.length_c   1.000
_cell.angle_alpha   90.00
_cell.angle_beta   90.00
_cell.angle_gamma   90.00
#
_symmetry.space_group_name_H-M   'P 1'
#
loop_
_entity.id
_entity.type
_entity.pdbx_description
1 polymer ?
#
loop_
_entity_poly.entity_id
_entity_poly.type
_entity_poly.pdbx_seq_one_letter_code
_entity_poly.pdbx_strand_id
1 'polypeptide(L)'
;MKHFGFVKDFNIEKGYGFIGHNGQDYFFHQKNAQSATATLISKVVHFQLIDSKKHVGKKEAVDVSLLTLAEDFDQLLAYINGCDKGFRQKLLSNLTFTELKKLFNKITSRIHKIDSLGSYEIVVEFLSGLKVINQPYQDFTAYIHSICSPDFQFRLWLDNLSNSFNEEYVINSLGLLDTTTLDKVLKVGNETVNKAYFLSELSHVGRIDTEGKKGQVFSLFNKLSQLHKSSAFINELKTLIRDWSSSHFKIIYWLEGFDDYFDFHEFKPYVSLLEPSKQKIYVKKILSLIHRKEQAYTLQDILSIKDNVIDYGIAQAVQGIDGSKLDFSVSIILQTLEDLSNHAKPEMGKIYDIIVNQFVESSDVLQVTGFFNECAGRYYPKISKVVDEETLKEMVTISYQRNDKQKPFEFCEGRKAVNVATKEEALCERTNAAFWWCNNQKCYQNSLALRKPEEWERYTLLDFLSILNIKFDSNDYEIFLGYINKANKFLKHLNCRACKSIMRPAEQSNFAVNRITKFRCNNEACVQYLPVKGKDENKTVYISRCINKDCNDVIDSRDSVRCVPEGKAQGSCGWYICNNCNACCATDKIDQRKHILQKTGQSYSCHDVGHRGIQISCNKCGHKMEGNDQSSLYATRLEWFIQNREVSKSIRKSGQNNSGKWWFLLERGKYTYDEFKEKLASYSSCGFYIPDLDKEKDLQLLVEGSTAKLGYEGARNLKCTSCSHEISLSKEIDKFNVMKKYHKQYLFAVV
;
A
#
# COMPACT_ATOMS: atom_id res chain seq x y z
N MET A 1 58.83 -20.56 53.76
CA MET A 1 57.40 -20.40 53.38
C MET A 1 57.15 -21.35 52.22
N LYS A 2 56.06 -22.12 52.25
CA LYS A 2 55.70 -23.00 51.13
C LYS A 2 55.07 -22.17 50.01
N HIS A 3 55.54 -22.38 48.80
CA HIS A 3 55.07 -21.79 47.55
C HIS A 3 54.38 -22.88 46.72
N PHE A 4 53.46 -22.48 45.85
CA PHE A 4 52.74 -23.41 44.97
C PHE A 4 52.97 -23.02 43.51
N GLY A 5 53.20 -24.00 42.65
CA GLY A 5 53.52 -23.75 41.25
C GLY A 5 53.26 -24.96 40.35
N PHE A 6 53.37 -24.74 39.05
CA PHE A 6 53.25 -25.80 38.06
C PHE A 6 54.61 -26.20 37.55
N VAL A 7 54.92 -27.50 37.55
CA VAL A 7 56.08 -28.00 36.83
C VAL A 7 55.81 -27.82 35.33
N LYS A 8 56.47 -26.84 34.71
CA LYS A 8 56.32 -26.52 33.29
C LYS A 8 56.97 -27.59 32.43
N ASP A 9 58.16 -28.02 32.84
CA ASP A 9 58.97 -29.02 32.18
C ASP A 9 59.84 -29.75 33.22
N PHE A 10 60.23 -30.97 32.88
CA PHE A 10 61.24 -31.71 33.63
C PHE A 10 62.02 -32.59 32.65
N ASN A 11 63.32 -32.35 32.56
CA ASN A 11 64.22 -33.16 31.76
C ASN A 11 64.70 -34.35 32.59
N ILE A 12 64.18 -35.53 32.29
CA ILE A 12 64.49 -36.77 33.02
C ILE A 12 65.97 -37.14 32.89
N GLU A 13 66.55 -37.01 31.70
CA GLU A 13 67.96 -37.36 31.44
C GLU A 13 68.94 -36.47 32.21
N LYS A 14 68.64 -35.16 32.28
CA LYS A 14 69.48 -34.16 32.94
C LYS A 14 69.15 -33.95 34.42
N GLY A 15 68.06 -34.54 34.91
CA GLY A 15 67.66 -34.50 36.32
C GLY A 15 67.23 -33.12 36.83
N TYR A 16 66.70 -32.24 35.98
CA TYR A 16 66.21 -30.91 36.40
C TYR A 16 64.95 -30.47 35.66
N GLY A 17 64.22 -29.51 36.23
CA GLY A 17 63.07 -28.87 35.57
C GLY A 17 62.79 -27.47 36.11
N PHE A 18 61.71 -26.86 35.62
CA PHE A 18 61.26 -25.54 36.05
C PHE A 18 59.83 -25.55 36.59
N ILE A 19 59.63 -24.82 37.68
CA ILE A 19 58.33 -24.57 38.28
C ILE A 19 57.91 -23.13 38.00
N GLY A 20 56.79 -22.96 37.31
CA GLY A 20 56.16 -21.65 37.11
C GLY A 20 55.38 -21.21 38.35
N HIS A 21 55.74 -20.07 38.92
CA HIS A 21 55.10 -19.45 40.08
C HIS A 21 55.11 -17.92 39.97
N ASN A 22 53.93 -17.28 40.05
CA ASN A 22 53.77 -15.82 39.96
C ASN A 22 54.48 -15.19 38.74
N GLY A 23 54.36 -15.82 37.57
CA GLY A 23 54.97 -15.33 36.32
C GLY A 23 56.48 -15.54 36.21
N GLN A 24 57.12 -16.18 37.19
CA GLN A 24 58.55 -16.50 37.19
C GLN A 24 58.78 -18.01 37.18
N ASP A 25 59.93 -18.42 36.65
CA ASP A 25 60.34 -19.82 36.57
C ASP A 25 61.46 -20.11 37.55
N TYR A 26 61.21 -21.09 38.42
CA TYR A 26 62.14 -21.51 39.45
C TYR A 26 62.73 -22.86 39.10
N PHE A 27 64.05 -22.90 39.01
CA PHE A 27 64.79 -24.12 38.76
C PHE A 27 64.66 -25.08 39.95
N PHE A 28 64.50 -26.38 39.69
CA PHE A 28 64.67 -27.42 40.70
C PHE A 28 65.41 -28.64 40.13
N HIS A 29 66.17 -29.31 40.99
CA HIS A 29 66.90 -30.53 40.66
C HIS A 29 66.14 -31.76 41.19
N GLN A 30 66.31 -32.93 40.57
CA GLN A 30 65.67 -34.19 40.99
C GLN A 30 65.89 -34.52 42.47
N LYS A 31 67.11 -34.27 42.97
CA LYS A 31 67.47 -34.47 44.38
C LYS A 31 66.62 -33.65 45.36
N ASN A 32 66.00 -32.58 44.87
CA ASN A 32 65.14 -31.71 45.66
C ASN A 32 63.66 -32.10 45.54
N ALA A 33 63.32 -33.10 44.74
CA ALA A 33 61.97 -33.60 44.60
C ALA A 33 61.74 -34.81 45.52
N GLN A 34 60.69 -34.74 46.33
CA GLN A 34 60.32 -35.82 47.27
C GLN A 34 59.51 -36.92 46.60
N SER A 35 58.92 -36.64 45.44
CA SER A 35 58.20 -37.60 44.61
C SER A 35 59.00 -37.94 43.35
N ALA A 36 58.70 -39.07 42.71
CA ALA A 36 59.30 -39.44 41.44
C ALA A 36 59.08 -38.32 40.41
N THR A 37 60.15 -37.70 39.90
CA THR A 37 60.06 -36.48 39.10
C THR A 37 59.29 -36.63 37.78
N ALA A 38 59.24 -37.85 37.23
CA ALA A 38 58.42 -38.17 36.06
C ALA A 38 56.91 -38.00 36.32
N THR A 39 56.45 -38.14 37.57
CA THR A 39 55.04 -37.96 37.93
C THR A 39 54.67 -36.50 38.23
N LEU A 40 55.65 -35.60 38.27
CA LEU A 40 55.45 -34.18 38.60
C LEU A 40 55.15 -33.31 37.38
N ILE A 41 55.45 -33.77 36.16
CA ILE A 41 55.26 -33.00 34.92
C ILE A 41 53.80 -32.59 34.76
N SER A 42 53.56 -31.30 34.50
CA SER A 42 52.22 -30.71 34.36
C SER A 42 51.33 -30.83 35.60
N LYS A 43 51.89 -31.21 36.75
CA LYS A 43 51.19 -31.24 38.03
C LYS A 43 51.48 -30.01 38.86
N VAL A 44 50.59 -29.76 39.81
CA VAL A 44 50.78 -28.74 40.84
C VAL A 44 51.68 -29.31 41.93
N VAL A 45 52.70 -28.56 42.30
CA VAL A 45 53.64 -28.90 43.37
C VAL A 45 53.65 -27.80 44.42
N HIS A 46 53.95 -28.19 45.65
CA HIS A 46 54.43 -27.24 46.65
C HIS A 46 55.94 -27.33 46.76
N PHE A 47 56.60 -26.22 47.10
CA PHE A 47 58.05 -26.12 47.22
C PHE A 47 58.45 -24.98 48.15
N GLN A 48 59.72 -24.91 48.52
CA GLN A 48 60.32 -23.76 49.20
C GLN A 48 61.33 -23.08 48.29
N LEU A 49 61.47 -21.77 48.42
CA LEU A 49 62.46 -21.00 47.68
C LEU A 49 63.68 -20.72 48.55
N ILE A 50 64.86 -21.08 48.04
CA ILE A 50 66.14 -20.73 48.64
C ILE A 50 67.04 -20.04 47.60
N ASP A 51 68.04 -19.31 48.04
CA ASP A 51 69.04 -18.73 47.13
C ASP A 51 69.93 -19.84 46.56
N SER A 52 70.17 -19.78 45.24
CA SER A 52 70.93 -20.80 44.54
C SER A 52 72.42 -20.71 44.90
N LYS A 53 72.98 -21.82 45.37
CA LYS A 53 74.42 -21.93 45.66
C LYS A 53 75.28 -21.86 44.40
N LYS A 54 74.71 -22.16 43.22
CA LYS A 54 75.42 -22.17 41.93
C LYS A 54 75.30 -20.86 41.16
N HIS A 55 74.20 -20.14 41.34
CA HIS A 55 73.91 -18.92 40.58
C HIS A 55 73.51 -17.79 41.53
N VAL A 56 74.52 -16.97 41.90
CA VAL A 56 74.34 -15.82 42.80
C VAL A 56 73.23 -14.91 42.28
N GLY A 57 72.28 -14.56 43.16
CA GLY A 57 71.13 -13.71 42.85
C GLY A 57 69.92 -14.43 42.23
N LYS A 58 70.01 -15.74 41.97
CA LYS A 58 68.86 -16.56 41.55
C LYS A 58 68.33 -17.40 42.70
N LYS A 59 67.04 -17.73 42.65
CA LYS A 59 66.39 -18.65 43.59
C LYS A 59 66.17 -20.02 42.94
N GLU A 60 66.26 -21.07 43.74
CA GLU A 60 65.94 -22.44 43.36
C GLU A 60 64.85 -23.01 44.26
N ALA A 61 64.03 -23.89 43.68
CA ALA A 61 62.99 -24.62 44.37
C ALA A 61 63.56 -25.88 45.03
N VAL A 62 63.29 -26.01 46.33
CA VAL A 62 63.63 -27.17 47.16
C VAL A 62 62.39 -27.74 47.84
N ASP A 63 62.49 -28.96 48.37
CA ASP A 63 61.35 -29.70 48.93
C ASP A 63 60.13 -29.72 47.98
N VAL A 64 60.40 -30.04 46.72
CA VAL A 64 59.40 -30.10 45.67
C VAL A 64 58.60 -31.39 45.82
N SER A 65 57.32 -31.27 46.16
CA SER A 65 56.45 -32.43 46.33
C SER A 65 55.14 -32.19 45.61
N LEU A 66 54.52 -33.29 45.15
CA LEU A 66 53.18 -33.22 44.57
C LEU A 66 52.23 -32.61 45.62
N LEU A 67 51.42 -31.64 45.20
CA LEU A 67 50.40 -31.09 46.08
C LEU A 67 49.44 -32.20 46.51
N THR A 68 49.37 -32.49 47.81
CA THR A 68 48.32 -33.37 48.36
C THR A 68 47.38 -32.55 49.23
N LEU A 69 46.07 -32.61 48.92
CA LEU A 69 45.06 -31.89 49.68
C LEU A 69 44.85 -32.43 51.10
N ALA A 70 45.49 -33.54 51.47
CA ALA A 70 45.45 -34.05 52.84
C ALA A 70 46.40 -33.28 53.78
N GLU A 71 47.59 -32.88 53.30
CA GLU A 71 48.66 -32.33 54.13
C GLU A 71 48.82 -30.81 53.99
N ASP A 72 48.56 -30.25 52.80
CA ASP A 72 48.87 -28.84 52.48
C ASP A 72 47.65 -27.93 52.40
N PHE A 73 46.49 -28.41 52.84
CA PHE A 73 45.20 -27.78 52.55
C PHE A 73 45.09 -26.33 53.04
N ASP A 74 45.41 -26.05 54.31
CA ASP A 74 45.22 -24.70 54.88
C ASP A 74 46.17 -23.67 54.25
N GLN A 75 47.35 -24.13 53.82
CA GLN A 75 48.33 -23.31 53.12
C GLN A 75 47.92 -23.06 51.67
N LEU A 76 47.38 -24.09 51.00
CA LEU A 76 46.79 -23.96 49.67
C LEU A 76 45.62 -22.98 49.69
N LEU A 77 44.78 -23.03 50.72
CA LEU A 77 43.64 -22.13 50.88
C LEU A 77 44.07 -20.67 51.04
N ALA A 78 45.05 -20.42 51.93
CA ALA A 78 45.63 -19.09 52.09
C ALA A 78 46.26 -18.58 50.78
N TYR A 79 46.87 -19.47 50.01
CA TYR A 79 47.49 -19.15 48.74
C TYR A 79 46.48 -18.86 47.63
N ILE A 80 45.40 -19.65 47.51
CA ILE A 80 44.32 -19.43 46.55
C ILE A 80 43.74 -18.02 46.71
N ASN A 81 43.54 -17.56 47.94
CA ASN A 81 42.99 -16.23 48.22
C ASN A 81 43.91 -15.08 47.78
N GLY A 82 45.24 -15.30 47.70
CA GLY A 82 46.22 -14.27 47.37
C GLY A 82 46.84 -14.37 45.96
N CYS A 83 46.51 -15.39 45.16
CA CYS A 83 47.13 -15.63 43.86
C CYS A 83 46.36 -14.99 42.68
N ASP A 84 47.04 -14.86 41.54
CA ASP A 84 46.45 -14.36 40.30
C ASP A 84 45.29 -15.25 39.78
N LYS A 85 44.30 -14.62 39.15
CA LYS A 85 43.09 -15.28 38.61
C LYS A 85 43.42 -16.40 37.62
N GLY A 86 44.42 -16.21 36.75
CA GLY A 86 44.85 -17.21 35.77
C GLY A 86 45.48 -18.44 36.40
N PHE A 87 46.37 -18.23 37.38
CA PHE A 87 46.96 -19.31 38.17
C PHE A 87 45.90 -20.07 38.96
N ARG A 88 44.96 -19.35 39.60
CA ARG A 88 43.86 -19.96 40.34
C ARG A 88 43.00 -20.87 39.46
N GLN A 89 42.63 -20.42 38.26
CA GLN A 89 41.88 -21.25 37.29
C GLN A 89 42.65 -22.52 36.92
N LYS A 90 43.93 -22.39 36.60
CA LYS A 90 44.79 -23.52 36.25
C LYS A 90 45.01 -24.48 37.43
N LEU A 91 44.99 -23.96 38.66
CA LEU A 91 45.12 -24.75 39.88
C LEU A 91 43.86 -25.58 40.09
N LEU A 92 42.69 -24.94 40.05
CA LEU A 92 41.41 -25.60 40.19
C LEU A 92 41.18 -26.65 39.07
N SER A 93 41.69 -26.41 37.86
CA SER A 93 41.58 -27.37 36.75
C SER A 93 42.37 -28.66 36.92
N ASN A 94 43.35 -28.69 37.82
CA ASN A 94 44.18 -29.87 38.07
C ASN A 94 43.70 -30.70 39.26
N LEU A 95 42.65 -30.25 39.95
CA LEU A 95 42.04 -30.97 41.07
C LEU A 95 40.95 -31.92 40.56
N THR A 96 40.87 -33.11 41.14
CA THR A 96 39.77 -34.06 40.91
C THR A 96 38.45 -33.55 41.54
N PHE A 97 37.31 -34.12 41.14
CA PHE A 97 36.01 -33.76 41.75
C PHE A 97 36.00 -33.93 43.27
N THR A 98 36.55 -35.05 43.78
CA THR A 98 36.66 -35.32 45.23
C THR A 98 37.49 -34.26 45.95
N GLU A 99 38.55 -33.79 45.30
CA GLU A 99 39.46 -32.77 45.80
C GLU A 99 38.82 -31.37 45.80
N LEU A 100 38.10 -31.02 44.73
CA LEU A 100 37.30 -29.80 44.65
C LEU A 100 36.19 -29.78 45.70
N LYS A 101 35.51 -30.92 45.92
CA LYS A 101 34.49 -31.08 46.96
C LYS A 101 35.06 -30.88 48.37
N LYS A 102 36.23 -31.47 48.67
CA LYS A 102 36.94 -31.23 49.94
C LYS A 102 37.36 -29.76 50.06
N LEU A 103 37.88 -29.17 48.99
CA LEU A 103 38.30 -27.78 48.93
C LEU A 103 37.15 -26.84 49.33
N PHE A 104 36.03 -27.01 48.63
CA PHE A 104 34.83 -26.23 48.83
C PHE A 104 34.22 -26.42 50.21
N ASN A 105 34.08 -27.67 50.69
CA ASN A 105 33.46 -27.93 51.99
C ASN A 105 34.20 -27.27 53.16
N LYS A 106 35.53 -27.13 53.06
CA LYS A 106 36.32 -26.47 54.10
C LYS A 106 36.33 -24.93 53.94
N ILE A 107 36.14 -24.42 52.72
CA ILE A 107 35.85 -23.00 52.49
C ILE A 107 34.50 -22.66 53.12
N THR A 108 33.48 -23.46 52.83
CA THR A 108 32.12 -23.22 53.30
C THR A 108 31.92 -23.56 54.77
N SER A 109 32.69 -24.47 55.37
CA SER A 109 32.62 -24.73 56.81
C SER A 109 33.05 -23.53 57.67
N ARG A 110 33.78 -22.57 57.08
CA ARG A 110 34.13 -21.29 57.74
C ARG A 110 33.00 -20.26 57.65
N ILE A 111 31.93 -20.59 56.94
CA ILE A 111 30.75 -19.76 56.76
C ILE A 111 29.60 -20.40 57.55
N HIS A 112 28.99 -19.60 58.42
CA HIS A 112 27.95 -20.10 59.35
C HIS A 112 26.68 -20.61 58.63
N LYS A 113 26.46 -20.19 57.37
CA LYS A 113 25.38 -20.65 56.48
C LYS A 113 25.75 -20.39 55.01
N ILE A 114 25.68 -21.42 54.15
CA ILE A 114 26.02 -21.33 52.71
C ILE A 114 25.08 -20.37 51.95
N ASP A 115 23.86 -20.15 52.44
CA ASP A 115 22.89 -19.24 51.82
C ASP A 115 23.03 -17.76 52.23
N SER A 116 24.12 -17.35 52.90
CA SER A 116 24.37 -15.95 53.24
C SER A 116 24.89 -15.13 52.04
N LEU A 117 24.74 -13.80 52.09
CA LEU A 117 25.26 -12.92 51.03
C LEU A 117 26.79 -13.07 50.87
N GLY A 118 27.52 -13.22 51.98
CA GLY A 118 28.98 -13.38 51.98
C GLY A 118 29.45 -14.73 51.43
N SER A 119 28.63 -15.78 51.50
CA SER A 119 28.95 -17.06 50.83
C SER A 119 28.69 -17.02 49.33
N TYR A 120 27.77 -16.17 48.86
CA TYR A 120 27.47 -16.08 47.44
C TYR A 120 28.70 -15.64 46.62
N GLU A 121 29.37 -14.57 47.04
CA GLU A 121 30.57 -14.06 46.35
C GLU A 121 31.69 -15.12 46.27
N ILE A 122 31.92 -15.84 47.38
CA ILE A 122 32.90 -16.92 47.45
C ILE A 122 32.54 -18.06 46.48
N VAL A 123 31.27 -18.44 46.41
CA VAL A 123 30.80 -19.49 45.51
C VAL A 123 30.88 -19.03 44.05
N VAL A 124 30.51 -17.79 43.75
CA VAL A 124 30.60 -17.18 42.41
C VAL A 124 32.04 -17.17 41.92
N GLU A 125 32.97 -16.73 42.77
CA GLU A 125 34.39 -16.69 42.46
C GLU A 125 34.95 -18.10 42.19
N PHE A 126 34.53 -19.07 43.01
CA PHE A 126 34.92 -20.48 42.85
C PHE A 126 34.38 -21.09 41.55
N LEU A 127 33.07 -20.92 41.27
CA LEU A 127 32.43 -21.44 40.06
C LEU A 127 32.92 -20.76 38.78
N SER A 128 33.16 -19.45 38.83
CA SER A 128 33.76 -18.71 37.71
C SER A 128 35.16 -19.21 37.37
N GLY A 129 35.90 -19.70 38.38
CA GLY A 129 37.18 -20.37 38.19
C GLY A 129 37.05 -21.74 37.51
N LEU A 130 35.95 -22.45 37.77
CA LEU A 130 35.68 -23.80 37.26
C LEU A 130 35.02 -23.84 35.87
N LYS A 131 34.26 -22.81 35.48
CA LYS A 131 33.50 -22.76 34.21
C LYS A 131 34.35 -22.99 32.94
N VAL A 132 35.67 -22.82 33.04
CA VAL A 132 36.63 -23.10 31.95
C VAL A 132 36.81 -24.62 31.70
N ILE A 133 36.36 -25.48 32.60
CA ILE A 133 36.65 -26.92 32.61
C ILE A 133 35.32 -27.71 32.56
N ASN A 134 35.02 -28.33 31.40
CA ASN A 134 33.66 -28.76 31.06
C ASN A 134 33.06 -29.84 31.99
N GLN A 135 33.79 -30.92 32.30
CA GLN A 135 33.23 -32.07 33.06
C GLN A 135 33.16 -31.83 34.58
N PRO A 136 34.23 -31.39 35.28
CA PRO A 136 34.19 -31.15 36.72
C PRO A 136 33.20 -30.06 37.10
N TYR A 137 32.97 -29.10 36.21
CA TYR A 137 31.98 -28.03 36.41
C TYR A 137 30.56 -28.57 36.56
N GLN A 138 30.13 -29.51 35.70
CA GLN A 138 28.78 -30.07 35.75
C GLN A 138 28.52 -30.85 37.04
N ASP A 139 29.41 -31.79 37.38
CA ASP A 139 29.31 -32.59 38.61
C ASP A 139 29.30 -31.69 39.85
N PHE A 140 30.08 -30.60 39.81
CA PHE A 140 30.18 -29.66 40.90
C PHE A 140 28.97 -28.74 41.04
N THR A 141 28.40 -28.27 39.93
CA THR A 141 27.12 -27.53 39.96
C THR A 141 26.01 -28.40 40.55
N ALA A 142 25.92 -29.69 40.18
CA ALA A 142 24.97 -30.62 40.78
C ALA A 142 25.18 -30.80 42.29
N TYR A 143 26.45 -30.86 42.74
CA TYR A 143 26.77 -30.90 44.16
C TYR A 143 26.31 -29.64 44.90
N ILE A 144 26.59 -28.44 44.37
CA ILE A 144 26.15 -27.17 44.98
C ILE A 144 24.63 -27.13 45.07
N HIS A 145 23.92 -27.57 44.04
CA HIS A 145 22.45 -27.68 44.07
C HIS A 145 21.97 -28.59 45.20
N SER A 146 22.66 -29.70 45.49
CA SER A 146 22.25 -30.62 46.56
C SER A 146 22.37 -30.06 47.98
N ILE A 147 23.10 -28.96 48.18
CA ILE A 147 23.42 -28.40 49.50
C ILE A 147 22.97 -26.94 49.70
N CYS A 148 22.46 -26.28 48.66
CA CYS A 148 22.03 -24.88 48.72
C CYS A 148 20.51 -24.74 48.59
N SER A 149 19.97 -23.65 49.13
CA SER A 149 18.56 -23.32 49.00
C SER A 149 18.15 -23.00 47.54
N PRO A 150 16.85 -23.12 47.20
CA PRO A 150 16.36 -22.74 45.87
C PRO A 150 16.64 -21.28 45.48
N ASP A 151 16.59 -20.31 46.41
CA ASP A 151 16.96 -18.90 46.15
C ASP A 151 18.41 -18.78 45.69
N PHE A 152 19.31 -19.50 46.37
CA PHE A 152 20.73 -19.49 46.04
C PHE A 152 20.98 -20.11 44.66
N GLN A 153 20.32 -21.24 44.36
CA GLN A 153 20.37 -21.87 43.04
C GLN A 153 19.87 -20.94 41.94
N PHE A 154 18.77 -20.21 42.19
CA PHE A 154 18.21 -19.24 41.26
C PHE A 154 19.18 -18.11 40.94
N ARG A 155 19.85 -17.54 41.95
CA ARG A 155 20.89 -16.51 41.74
C ARG A 155 22.07 -17.04 40.94
N LEU A 156 22.54 -18.26 41.20
CA LEU A 156 23.62 -18.86 40.42
C LEU A 156 23.23 -19.08 38.95
N TRP A 157 21.99 -19.50 38.70
CA TRP A 157 21.45 -19.65 37.36
C TRP A 157 21.36 -18.31 36.61
N LEU A 158 20.84 -17.26 37.27
CA LEU A 158 20.74 -15.92 36.70
C LEU A 158 22.09 -15.34 36.26
N ASP A 159 23.15 -15.65 37.00
CA ASP A 159 24.52 -15.22 36.69
C ASP A 159 25.24 -16.18 35.73
N ASN A 160 24.52 -17.15 35.15
CA ASN A 160 25.02 -18.13 34.19
C ASN A 160 26.16 -18.99 34.78
N LEU A 161 26.10 -19.28 36.08
CA LEU A 161 27.06 -20.14 36.82
C LEU A 161 26.48 -21.53 37.12
N SER A 162 25.24 -21.77 36.70
CA SER A 162 24.56 -23.05 36.76
C SER A 162 23.70 -23.23 35.51
N ASN A 163 23.71 -24.42 34.94
CA ASN A 163 22.83 -24.78 33.82
C ASN A 163 21.47 -25.33 34.29
N SER A 164 21.37 -25.72 35.57
CA SER A 164 20.14 -26.19 36.20
C SER A 164 19.57 -25.11 37.12
N PHE A 165 18.25 -25.15 37.29
CA PHE A 165 17.50 -24.36 38.26
C PHE A 165 16.23 -25.12 38.65
N ASN A 166 15.63 -24.76 39.79
CA ASN A 166 14.32 -25.27 40.18
C ASN A 166 13.24 -24.43 39.47
N GLU A 167 12.59 -25.02 38.47
CA GLU A 167 11.59 -24.33 37.65
C GLU A 167 10.40 -23.84 38.46
N GLU A 168 9.87 -24.66 39.36
CA GLU A 168 8.76 -24.30 40.24
C GLU A 168 9.10 -23.09 41.13
N TYR A 169 10.32 -23.06 41.67
CA TYR A 169 10.78 -21.93 42.47
C TYR A 169 10.85 -20.63 41.66
N VAL A 170 11.39 -20.68 40.44
CA VAL A 170 11.46 -19.49 39.56
C VAL A 170 10.07 -18.99 39.26
N ILE A 171 9.15 -19.88 38.86
CA ILE A 171 7.76 -19.55 38.55
C ILE A 171 7.08 -18.87 39.75
N ASN A 172 7.21 -19.46 40.94
CA ASN A 172 6.62 -18.91 42.17
C ASN A 172 7.25 -17.58 42.60
N SER A 173 8.46 -17.26 42.12
CA SER A 173 9.17 -16.04 42.46
C SER A 173 8.92 -14.88 41.49
N LEU A 174 8.39 -15.15 40.28
CA LEU A 174 8.27 -14.15 39.20
C LEU A 174 7.58 -12.85 39.64
N GLY A 175 6.51 -12.94 40.43
CA GLY A 175 5.75 -11.77 40.92
C GLY A 175 6.47 -10.93 41.98
N LEU A 176 7.62 -11.38 42.48
CA LEU A 176 8.42 -10.70 43.51
C LEU A 176 9.68 -10.04 42.94
N LEU A 177 9.98 -10.24 41.65
CA LEU A 177 11.21 -9.75 41.03
C LEU A 177 11.09 -8.30 40.58
N ASP A 178 12.18 -7.55 40.70
CA ASP A 178 12.29 -6.25 40.04
C ASP A 178 12.42 -6.40 38.51
N THR A 179 12.16 -5.31 37.78
CA THR A 179 12.16 -5.30 36.30
C THR A 179 13.51 -5.71 35.69
N THR A 180 14.63 -5.40 36.36
CA THR A 180 15.98 -5.73 35.87
C THR A 180 16.23 -7.23 35.99
N THR A 181 15.88 -7.79 37.15
CA THR A 181 16.01 -9.22 37.42
C THR A 181 15.10 -10.03 36.51
N LEU A 182 13.86 -9.58 36.31
CA LEU A 182 12.91 -10.20 35.40
C LEU A 182 13.40 -10.21 33.96
N ASP A 183 14.01 -9.12 33.48
CA ASP A 183 14.60 -9.08 32.13
C ASP A 183 15.71 -10.11 31.95
N LYS A 184 16.52 -10.35 33.00
CA LYS A 184 17.50 -11.43 33.01
C LYS A 184 16.82 -12.80 32.95
N VAL A 185 15.82 -13.05 33.81
CA VAL A 185 15.05 -14.30 33.82
C VAL A 185 14.50 -14.60 32.43
N LEU A 186 13.90 -13.62 31.74
CA LEU A 186 13.33 -13.84 30.41
C LEU A 186 14.39 -14.20 29.36
N LYS A 187 15.60 -13.66 29.47
CA LYS A 187 16.71 -13.91 28.55
C LYS A 187 17.34 -15.30 28.74
N VAL A 188 17.45 -15.77 29.98
CA VAL A 188 18.07 -17.07 30.29
C VAL A 188 17.06 -18.20 30.49
N GLY A 189 15.79 -17.85 30.68
CA GLY A 189 14.64 -18.72 30.91
C GLY A 189 14.35 -19.66 29.75
N ASN A 190 13.88 -20.86 30.08
CA ASN A 190 13.32 -21.78 29.10
C ASN A 190 11.88 -21.35 28.70
N GLU A 191 11.30 -22.06 27.74
CA GLU A 191 9.92 -21.81 27.27
C GLU A 191 8.90 -21.92 28.40
N THR A 192 9.06 -22.85 29.34
CA THR A 192 8.11 -23.05 30.46
C THR A 192 8.07 -21.86 31.40
N VAL A 193 9.23 -21.36 31.84
CA VAL A 193 9.33 -20.17 32.70
C VAL A 193 8.75 -18.94 32.01
N ASN A 194 9.11 -18.73 30.74
CA ASN A 194 8.65 -17.55 30.01
C ASN A 194 7.14 -17.61 29.72
N LYS A 195 6.58 -18.81 29.51
CA LYS A 195 5.13 -19.03 29.41
C LYS A 195 4.42 -18.73 30.74
N ALA A 196 4.97 -19.20 31.86
CA ALA A 196 4.41 -18.92 33.18
C ALA A 196 4.41 -17.42 33.48
N TYR A 197 5.48 -16.71 33.13
CA TYR A 197 5.52 -15.26 33.21
C TYR A 197 4.46 -14.60 32.33
N PHE A 198 4.34 -15.04 31.07
CA PHE A 198 3.32 -14.52 30.16
C PHE A 198 1.89 -14.70 30.69
N LEU A 199 1.60 -15.86 31.29
CA LEU A 199 0.32 -16.14 31.96
C LEU A 199 0.09 -15.24 33.18
N SER A 200 1.12 -15.01 33.99
CA SER A 200 1.05 -14.09 35.13
C SER A 200 0.68 -12.69 34.66
N GLU A 201 1.34 -12.19 33.61
CA GLU A 201 1.06 -10.87 33.04
C GLU A 201 -0.34 -10.80 32.43
N LEU A 202 -0.79 -11.83 31.71
CA LEU A 202 -2.18 -11.92 31.23
C LEU A 202 -3.18 -11.85 32.40
N SER A 203 -2.89 -12.55 33.51
CA SER A 203 -3.75 -12.53 34.69
C SER A 203 -3.85 -11.14 35.33
N HIS A 204 -2.76 -10.36 35.32
CA HIS A 204 -2.74 -8.98 35.80
C HIS A 204 -3.47 -8.01 34.87
N VAL A 205 -3.30 -8.17 33.55
CA VAL A 205 -4.00 -7.36 32.53
C VAL A 205 -5.50 -7.66 32.52
N GLY A 206 -5.88 -8.91 32.80
CA GLY A 206 -7.23 -9.42 32.67
C GLY A 206 -7.64 -9.60 31.21
N ARG A 207 -8.96 -9.63 30.97
CA ARG A 207 -9.51 -9.78 29.60
C ARG A 207 -9.03 -8.64 28.69
N ILE A 208 -8.54 -8.99 27.51
CA ILE A 208 -8.08 -8.03 26.49
C ILE A 208 -9.30 -7.51 25.73
N ASP A 209 -9.77 -6.34 26.17
CA ASP A 209 -10.99 -5.67 25.69
C ASP A 209 -10.77 -4.18 25.38
N THR A 210 -9.53 -3.70 25.45
CA THR A 210 -9.14 -2.33 25.04
C THR A 210 -7.81 -2.34 24.29
N GLU A 211 -7.59 -1.34 23.43
CA GLU A 211 -6.32 -1.17 22.71
C GLU A 211 -5.11 -1.00 23.64
N GLY A 212 -5.30 -0.37 24.81
CA GLY A 212 -4.23 -0.25 25.82
C GLY A 212 -3.77 -1.61 26.35
N LYS A 213 -4.72 -2.49 26.70
CA LYS A 213 -4.42 -3.85 27.14
C LYS A 213 -3.80 -4.70 26.02
N LYS A 214 -4.31 -4.58 24.79
CA LYS A 214 -3.72 -5.22 23.60
C LYS A 214 -2.26 -4.80 23.43
N GLY A 215 -1.97 -3.49 23.49
CA GLY A 215 -0.62 -2.95 23.36
C GLY A 215 0.36 -3.50 24.41
N GLN A 216 -0.08 -3.59 25.68
CA GLN A 216 0.73 -4.16 26.76
C GLN A 216 1.08 -5.64 26.50
N VAL A 217 0.09 -6.47 26.17
CA VAL A 217 0.28 -7.90 25.92
C VAL A 217 1.13 -8.14 24.68
N PHE A 218 0.91 -7.39 23.60
CA PHE A 218 1.67 -7.53 22.36
C PHE A 218 3.13 -7.08 22.51
N SER A 219 3.41 -6.09 23.35
CA SER A 219 4.78 -5.70 23.68
C SER A 219 5.56 -6.88 24.28
N LEU A 220 4.94 -7.58 25.24
CA LEU A 220 5.54 -8.75 25.85
C LEU A 220 5.64 -9.94 24.88
N PHE A 221 4.58 -10.22 24.11
CA PHE A 221 4.58 -11.25 23.07
C PHE A 221 5.76 -11.06 22.10
N ASN A 222 5.93 -9.85 21.56
CA ASN A 222 7.00 -9.53 20.63
C ASN A 222 8.39 -9.76 21.25
N LYS A 223 8.57 -9.37 22.52
CA LYS A 223 9.82 -9.63 23.26
C LYS A 223 10.09 -11.13 23.38
N LEU A 224 9.10 -11.92 23.76
CA LEU A 224 9.26 -13.38 23.92
C LEU A 224 9.45 -14.10 22.58
N SER A 225 8.76 -13.70 21.52
CA SER A 225 8.94 -14.26 20.17
C SER A 225 10.31 -13.95 19.56
N GLN A 226 10.97 -12.86 19.98
CA GLN A 226 12.36 -12.58 19.57
C GLN A 226 13.37 -13.48 20.29
N LEU A 227 13.09 -13.82 21.56
CA LEU A 227 13.94 -14.69 22.38
C LEU A 227 13.79 -16.16 21.96
N HIS A 228 12.57 -16.58 21.64
CA HIS A 228 12.23 -17.97 21.31
C HIS A 228 11.83 -18.09 19.84
N LYS A 229 12.64 -18.80 19.04
CA LYS A 229 12.36 -19.05 17.61
C LYS A 229 11.45 -20.26 17.36
N SER A 230 11.02 -20.95 18.42
CA SER A 230 10.15 -22.12 18.33
C SER A 230 8.76 -21.72 17.86
N SER A 231 8.34 -22.28 16.72
CA SER A 231 6.99 -22.04 16.18
C SER A 231 5.90 -22.60 17.11
N ALA A 232 6.18 -23.71 17.81
CA ALA A 232 5.25 -24.29 18.79
C ALA A 232 5.00 -23.33 19.95
N PHE A 233 6.07 -22.80 20.55
CA PHE A 233 5.96 -21.82 21.64
C PHE A 233 5.21 -20.55 21.21
N ILE A 234 5.55 -19.99 20.05
CA ILE A 234 4.87 -18.80 19.52
C ILE A 234 3.37 -19.07 19.32
N ASN A 235 3.00 -20.24 18.79
CA ASN A 235 1.60 -20.61 18.58
C ASN A 235 0.84 -20.83 19.90
N GLU A 236 1.51 -21.34 20.93
CA GLU A 236 0.93 -21.41 22.28
C GLU A 236 0.65 -20.02 22.85
N LEU A 237 1.59 -19.07 22.73
CA LEU A 237 1.37 -17.70 23.19
C LEU A 237 0.22 -17.02 22.43
N LYS A 238 0.12 -17.22 21.11
CA LYS A 238 -1.02 -16.73 20.30
C LYS A 238 -2.35 -17.28 20.81
N THR A 239 -2.39 -18.58 21.11
CA THR A 239 -3.58 -19.24 21.68
C THR A 239 -3.97 -18.60 23.01
N LEU A 240 -3.01 -18.35 23.90
CA LEU A 240 -3.29 -17.67 25.18
C LEU A 240 -3.84 -16.25 24.97
N ILE A 241 -3.24 -15.47 24.07
CA ILE A 241 -3.73 -14.13 23.74
C ILE A 241 -5.18 -14.20 23.22
N ARG A 242 -5.48 -15.13 22.31
CA ARG A 242 -6.83 -15.34 21.78
C ARG A 242 -7.81 -15.65 22.90
N ASP A 243 -7.50 -16.63 23.74
CA ASP A 243 -8.41 -17.13 24.77
C ASP A 243 -8.74 -16.05 25.81
N TRP A 244 -7.80 -15.13 26.07
CA TRP A 244 -7.97 -13.98 26.96
C TRP A 244 -8.57 -12.75 26.28
N SER A 245 -8.81 -12.79 24.96
CA SER A 245 -9.33 -11.64 24.21
C SER A 245 -10.86 -11.64 24.08
N SER A 246 -11.43 -10.44 24.00
CA SER A 246 -12.82 -10.27 23.57
C SER A 246 -12.98 -10.66 22.11
N SER A 247 -14.19 -11.06 21.71
CA SER A 247 -14.50 -11.46 20.33
C SER A 247 -14.20 -10.35 19.31
N HIS A 248 -14.34 -9.08 19.69
CA HIS A 248 -13.93 -7.92 18.89
C HIS A 248 -12.41 -7.89 18.61
N PHE A 249 -11.56 -8.27 19.55
CA PHE A 249 -10.12 -8.34 19.30
C PHE A 249 -9.72 -9.59 18.52
N LYS A 250 -10.39 -10.72 18.76
CA LYS A 250 -10.15 -11.95 17.99
C LYS A 250 -10.40 -11.76 16.49
N ILE A 251 -11.50 -11.10 16.11
CA ILE A 251 -11.76 -10.76 14.70
C ILE A 251 -10.66 -9.86 14.15
N ILE A 252 -10.16 -8.88 14.90
CA ILE A 252 -9.05 -8.02 14.46
C ILE A 252 -7.77 -8.83 14.23
N TYR A 253 -7.41 -9.74 15.14
CA TYR A 253 -6.23 -10.60 15.00
C TYR A 253 -6.31 -11.47 13.76
N TRP A 254 -7.47 -12.05 13.49
CA TRP A 254 -7.71 -12.82 12.27
C TRP A 254 -7.59 -11.96 11.01
N LEU A 255 -8.16 -10.74 11.03
CA LEU A 255 -8.06 -9.81 9.91
C LEU A 255 -6.61 -9.37 9.64
N GLU A 256 -5.82 -9.15 10.70
CA GLU A 256 -4.41 -8.72 10.64
C GLU A 256 -3.43 -9.89 10.38
N GLY A 257 -3.91 -11.13 10.36
CA GLY A 257 -3.06 -12.32 10.14
C GLY A 257 -2.20 -12.69 11.34
N PHE A 258 -2.56 -12.22 12.54
CA PHE A 258 -1.89 -12.57 13.78
C PHE A 258 -2.21 -14.01 14.22
N ASP A 259 -3.49 -14.39 14.13
CA ASP A 259 -4.01 -15.71 14.48
C ASP A 259 -4.93 -16.21 13.37
N ASP A 260 -4.95 -17.52 13.14
CA ASP A 260 -5.74 -18.15 12.08
C ASP A 260 -7.12 -18.61 12.58
N TYR A 261 -7.40 -18.46 13.88
CA TYR A 261 -8.71 -18.76 14.45
C TYR A 261 -9.81 -17.89 13.84
N PHE A 262 -10.86 -18.56 13.38
CA PHE A 262 -12.03 -17.92 12.81
C PHE A 262 -13.30 -18.65 13.24
N ASP A 263 -14.24 -17.90 13.79
CA ASP A 263 -15.61 -18.35 14.04
C ASP A 263 -16.57 -17.31 13.47
N PHE A 264 -17.32 -17.71 12.44
CA PHE A 264 -18.26 -16.82 11.76
C PHE A 264 -19.34 -16.29 12.70
N HIS A 265 -19.92 -17.14 13.55
CA HIS A 265 -21.01 -16.73 14.44
C HIS A 265 -20.52 -15.85 15.58
N GLU A 266 -19.31 -16.10 16.09
CA GLU A 266 -18.67 -15.24 17.09
C GLU A 266 -18.35 -13.84 16.52
N PHE A 267 -17.89 -13.77 15.25
CA PHE A 267 -17.37 -12.54 14.67
C PHE A 267 -18.43 -11.67 13.98
N LYS A 268 -19.48 -12.29 13.41
CA LYS A 268 -20.55 -11.61 12.67
C LYS A 268 -21.17 -10.40 13.42
N PRO A 269 -21.41 -10.41 14.75
CA PRO A 269 -21.96 -9.25 15.47
C PRO A 269 -21.03 -8.04 15.52
N TYR A 270 -19.71 -8.24 15.38
CA TYR A 270 -18.70 -7.19 15.54
C TYR A 270 -18.30 -6.53 14.22
N VAL A 271 -18.80 -7.02 13.08
CA VAL A 271 -18.45 -6.50 11.74
C VAL A 271 -18.80 -5.02 11.59
N SER A 272 -19.93 -4.59 12.15
CA SER A 272 -20.38 -3.19 12.10
C SER A 272 -19.50 -2.23 12.93
N LEU A 273 -18.71 -2.76 13.86
CA LEU A 273 -17.75 -2.00 14.68
C LEU A 273 -16.36 -1.90 14.02
N LEU A 274 -16.15 -2.58 12.89
CA LEU A 274 -14.89 -2.51 12.17
C LEU A 274 -14.81 -1.24 11.33
N GLU A 275 -13.59 -0.74 11.14
CA GLU A 275 -13.31 0.27 10.11
C GLU A 275 -13.75 -0.21 8.70
N PRO A 276 -14.21 0.69 7.82
CA PRO A 276 -14.67 0.35 6.46
C PRO A 276 -13.70 -0.53 5.65
N SER A 277 -12.39 -0.31 5.79
CA SER A 277 -11.37 -1.12 5.12
C SER A 277 -11.32 -2.56 5.68
N LYS A 278 -11.42 -2.72 7.00
CA LYS A 278 -11.46 -4.01 7.70
C LYS A 278 -12.74 -4.79 7.40
N GLN A 279 -13.88 -4.12 7.24
CA GLN A 279 -15.12 -4.78 6.79
C GLN A 279 -14.98 -5.39 5.39
N LYS A 280 -14.35 -4.68 4.44
CA LYS A 280 -14.08 -5.22 3.09
C LYS A 280 -13.18 -6.45 3.17
N ILE A 281 -12.14 -6.40 4.00
CA ILE A 281 -11.23 -7.52 4.22
C ILE A 281 -11.99 -8.72 4.82
N TYR A 282 -12.84 -8.50 5.81
CA TYR A 282 -13.64 -9.56 6.47
C TYR A 282 -14.43 -10.37 5.44
N VAL A 283 -15.22 -9.69 4.62
CA VAL A 283 -16.07 -10.36 3.61
C VAL A 283 -15.22 -11.10 2.57
N LYS A 284 -14.10 -10.51 2.11
CA LYS A 284 -13.19 -11.17 1.15
C LYS A 284 -12.49 -12.38 1.75
N LYS A 285 -12.05 -12.31 3.02
CA LYS A 285 -11.41 -13.44 3.71
C LYS A 285 -12.39 -14.59 3.88
N ILE A 286 -13.65 -14.34 4.25
CA ILE A 286 -14.70 -15.39 4.29
C ILE A 286 -14.81 -16.06 2.92
N LEU A 287 -14.93 -15.26 1.86
CA LEU A 287 -15.01 -15.80 0.50
C LEU A 287 -13.75 -16.61 0.12
N SER A 288 -12.58 -16.22 0.64
CA SER A 288 -11.33 -16.97 0.44
C SER A 288 -11.36 -18.35 1.09
N LEU A 289 -11.99 -18.48 2.26
CA LEU A 289 -12.17 -19.78 2.95
C LEU A 289 -13.07 -20.69 2.12
N ILE A 290 -14.13 -20.13 1.52
CA ILE A 290 -15.03 -20.87 0.61
C ILE A 290 -14.29 -21.29 -0.66
N HIS A 291 -13.54 -20.37 -1.28
CA HIS A 291 -12.78 -20.66 -2.52
C HIS A 291 -11.73 -21.76 -2.30
N ARG A 292 -11.07 -21.77 -1.14
CA ARG A 292 -10.11 -22.81 -0.74
C ARG A 292 -10.76 -24.10 -0.26
N LYS A 293 -12.09 -24.13 -0.15
CA LYS A 293 -12.89 -25.24 0.41
C LYS A 293 -12.52 -25.59 1.86
N GLU A 294 -11.98 -24.61 2.59
CA GLU A 294 -11.67 -24.73 4.02
C GLU A 294 -12.93 -24.66 4.88
N GLN A 295 -13.98 -23.97 4.39
CA GLN A 295 -15.26 -23.81 5.05
C GLN A 295 -16.41 -23.92 4.03
N ALA A 296 -17.58 -24.39 4.49
CA ALA A 296 -18.77 -24.60 3.66
C ALA A 296 -19.87 -23.57 3.97
N TYR A 297 -19.54 -22.28 3.86
CA TYR A 297 -20.54 -21.21 4.02
C TYR A 297 -21.36 -21.02 2.73
N THR A 298 -22.64 -20.77 2.91
CA THR A 298 -23.61 -20.53 1.84
C THR A 298 -23.72 -19.05 1.50
N LEU A 299 -24.41 -18.73 0.40
CA LEU A 299 -24.81 -17.35 0.10
C LEU A 299 -25.61 -16.73 1.26
N GLN A 300 -26.51 -17.49 1.89
CA GLN A 300 -27.34 -16.97 2.98
C GLN A 300 -26.50 -16.61 4.20
N ASP A 301 -25.45 -17.36 4.50
CA ASP A 301 -24.52 -17.01 5.58
C ASP A 301 -23.87 -15.66 5.32
N ILE A 302 -23.38 -15.43 4.10
CA ILE A 302 -22.77 -14.15 3.69
C ILE A 302 -23.80 -13.01 3.71
N LEU A 303 -25.02 -13.23 3.19
CA LEU A 303 -26.08 -12.23 3.19
C LEU A 303 -26.51 -11.86 4.61
N SER A 304 -26.48 -12.81 5.54
CA SER A 304 -26.86 -12.58 6.93
C SER A 304 -25.98 -11.54 7.63
N ILE A 305 -24.79 -11.21 7.10
CA ILE A 305 -23.96 -10.09 7.59
C ILE A 305 -24.77 -8.77 7.61
N LYS A 306 -25.76 -8.64 6.71
CA LYS A 306 -26.71 -7.51 6.70
C LYS A 306 -27.58 -7.42 7.96
N ASP A 307 -27.88 -8.53 8.62
CA ASP A 307 -28.81 -8.55 9.77
C ASP A 307 -28.20 -7.90 11.03
N ASN A 308 -26.88 -7.74 11.06
CA ASN A 308 -26.16 -7.02 12.11
C ASN A 308 -25.88 -5.56 11.73
N VAL A 309 -26.55 -5.07 10.68
CA VAL A 309 -26.59 -3.65 10.35
C VAL A 309 -27.57 -3.00 11.31
N ILE A 310 -27.06 -1.98 11.99
CA ILE A 310 -27.81 -1.06 12.83
C ILE A 310 -28.99 -0.52 12.00
N ASP A 311 -30.21 -1.00 12.30
CA ASP A 311 -31.47 -0.39 11.83
C ASP A 311 -31.43 1.12 12.13
N TYR A 312 -31.99 1.94 11.23
CA TYR A 312 -32.16 3.40 11.42
C TYR A 312 -32.58 3.80 12.84
N GLY A 313 -33.45 3.03 13.50
CA GLY A 313 -33.86 3.23 14.89
C GLY A 313 -32.77 2.95 15.93
N ILE A 314 -31.94 1.91 15.73
CA ILE A 314 -30.78 1.61 16.59
C ILE A 314 -29.64 2.61 16.31
N ALA A 315 -29.52 3.09 15.08
CA ALA A 315 -28.53 4.10 14.67
C ALA A 315 -28.79 5.45 15.33
N GLN A 316 -30.06 5.76 15.61
CA GLN A 316 -30.46 6.89 16.43
C GLN A 316 -30.17 6.67 17.92
N ALA A 317 -30.29 5.44 18.44
CA ALA A 317 -29.97 5.14 19.84
C ALA A 317 -28.45 5.10 20.14
N VAL A 318 -27.61 4.79 19.15
CA VAL A 318 -26.14 4.68 19.28
C VAL A 318 -25.41 5.99 18.89
N GLN A 319 -26.15 7.09 18.67
CA GLN A 319 -25.67 8.42 18.24
C GLN A 319 -24.64 9.12 19.15
N GLY A 320 -24.04 8.46 20.13
CA GLY A 320 -23.12 9.07 21.08
C GLY A 320 -21.85 8.31 21.43
N ILE A 321 -21.52 7.17 20.79
CA ILE A 321 -20.43 6.31 21.29
C ILE A 321 -19.25 6.12 20.31
N ASP A 322 -19.42 5.85 19.00
CA ASP A 322 -18.25 5.72 18.08
C ASP A 322 -18.52 5.82 16.55
N GLY A 323 -19.73 6.16 16.10
CA GLY A 323 -19.97 6.48 14.67
C GLY A 323 -19.76 5.37 13.62
N SER A 324 -19.40 4.13 13.97
CA SER A 324 -19.11 3.07 12.99
C SER A 324 -20.38 2.40 12.43
N LYS A 325 -20.50 2.36 11.09
CA LYS A 325 -21.55 1.70 10.31
C LYS A 325 -20.95 0.84 9.20
N LEU A 326 -21.76 -0.03 8.58
CA LEU A 326 -21.30 -0.83 7.45
C LEU A 326 -20.90 0.07 6.26
N ASP A 327 -19.74 -0.17 5.64
CA ASP A 327 -19.30 0.51 4.42
C ASP A 327 -20.31 0.29 3.29
N PHE A 328 -20.68 1.36 2.57
CA PHE A 328 -21.66 1.29 1.49
C PHE A 328 -21.28 0.26 0.41
N SER A 329 -19.98 0.08 0.15
CA SER A 329 -19.51 -0.91 -0.83
C SER A 329 -19.84 -2.31 -0.37
N VAL A 330 -19.68 -2.63 0.92
CA VAL A 330 -20.08 -3.94 1.46
C VAL A 330 -21.59 -4.12 1.32
N SER A 331 -22.38 -3.12 1.74
CA SER A 331 -23.84 -3.18 1.67
C SER A 331 -24.37 -3.36 0.24
N ILE A 332 -23.85 -2.57 -0.70
CA ILE A 332 -24.22 -2.63 -2.12
C ILE A 332 -23.84 -3.97 -2.71
N ILE A 333 -22.67 -4.52 -2.37
CA ILE A 333 -22.25 -5.84 -2.85
C ILE A 333 -23.16 -6.92 -2.30
N LEU A 334 -23.43 -6.94 -0.99
CA LEU A 334 -24.34 -7.92 -0.40
C LEU A 334 -25.76 -7.81 -1.00
N GLN A 335 -26.27 -6.60 -1.26
CA GLN A 335 -27.55 -6.44 -1.96
C GLN A 335 -27.51 -6.90 -3.40
N THR A 336 -26.42 -6.61 -4.11
CA THR A 336 -26.26 -7.04 -5.51
C THR A 336 -26.20 -8.55 -5.62
N LEU A 337 -25.54 -9.23 -4.68
CA LEU A 337 -25.51 -10.69 -4.61
C LEU A 337 -26.89 -11.29 -4.39
N GLU A 338 -27.66 -10.73 -3.45
CA GLU A 338 -29.04 -11.16 -3.19
C GLU A 338 -29.93 -10.95 -4.44
N ASP A 339 -29.91 -9.75 -5.02
CA ASP A 339 -30.71 -9.43 -6.20
C ASP A 339 -30.37 -10.34 -7.38
N LEU A 340 -29.08 -10.53 -7.69
CA LEU A 340 -28.65 -11.41 -8.79
C LEU A 340 -28.99 -12.87 -8.51
N SER A 341 -28.90 -13.33 -7.26
CA SER A 341 -29.29 -14.69 -6.88
C SER A 341 -30.79 -14.96 -7.09
N ASN A 342 -31.62 -13.92 -6.98
CA ASN A 342 -33.06 -13.98 -7.22
C ASN A 342 -33.44 -13.67 -8.68
N HIS A 343 -32.46 -13.62 -9.59
CA HIS A 343 -32.63 -13.19 -10.99
C HIS A 343 -33.25 -11.79 -11.17
N ALA A 344 -33.15 -10.95 -10.15
CA ALA A 344 -33.57 -9.56 -10.24
C ALA A 344 -32.52 -8.76 -11.01
N LYS A 345 -32.99 -7.89 -11.91
CA LYS A 345 -32.09 -7.01 -12.65
C LYS A 345 -31.53 -5.93 -11.72
N PRO A 346 -30.23 -5.61 -11.82
CA PRO A 346 -29.65 -4.50 -11.06
C PRO A 346 -30.30 -3.18 -11.49
N GLU A 347 -31.00 -2.52 -10.56
CA GLU A 347 -31.65 -1.24 -10.82
C GLU A 347 -30.89 -0.09 -10.17
N MET A 348 -30.69 0.97 -10.94
CA MET A 348 -29.98 2.16 -10.47
C MET A 348 -30.72 2.86 -9.32
N GLY A 349 -32.05 2.77 -9.28
CA GLY A 349 -32.88 3.25 -8.18
C GLY A 349 -32.49 2.59 -6.85
N LYS A 350 -32.40 1.26 -6.82
CA LYS A 350 -32.00 0.50 -5.62
C LYS A 350 -30.60 0.86 -5.12
N ILE A 351 -29.64 1.07 -6.02
CA ILE A 351 -28.29 1.54 -5.64
C ILE A 351 -28.39 2.89 -4.93
N TYR A 352 -29.18 3.83 -5.47
CA TYR A 352 -29.44 5.09 -4.78
C TYR A 352 -30.18 4.91 -3.47
N ASP A 353 -31.15 3.99 -3.37
CA ASP A 353 -31.89 3.75 -2.14
C ASP A 353 -30.98 3.22 -1.02
N ILE A 354 -30.06 2.28 -1.34
CA ILE A 354 -29.05 1.79 -0.39
C ILE A 354 -28.15 2.93 0.07
N ILE A 355 -27.66 3.74 -0.88
CA ILE A 355 -26.84 4.92 -0.58
C ILE A 355 -27.63 5.90 0.30
N VAL A 356 -28.91 6.15 -0.02
CA VAL A 356 -29.78 7.11 0.67
C VAL A 356 -30.08 6.68 2.10
N ASN A 357 -30.41 5.41 2.30
CA ASN A 357 -30.80 4.84 3.59
C ASN A 357 -29.63 4.72 4.58
N GLN A 358 -28.39 4.85 4.10
CA GLN A 358 -27.19 4.73 4.91
C GLN A 358 -26.52 6.09 5.22
N PHE A 359 -26.97 7.22 4.64
CA PHE A 359 -26.46 8.54 5.00
C PHE A 359 -26.89 8.95 6.40
N VAL A 360 -25.95 8.99 7.35
CA VAL A 360 -26.27 9.53 8.67
C VAL A 360 -25.34 10.68 9.05
N GLU A 361 -24.06 10.64 8.72
CA GLU A 361 -23.12 11.65 9.21
C GLU A 361 -22.33 12.35 8.11
N SER A 362 -21.58 13.38 8.54
CA SER A 362 -20.80 14.19 7.62
C SER A 362 -19.51 13.48 7.19
N SER A 363 -18.96 12.54 7.97
CA SER A 363 -17.67 11.85 7.74
C SER A 363 -17.73 10.62 6.82
N ASP A 364 -18.91 10.17 6.40
CA ASP A 364 -19.08 8.93 5.64
C ASP A 364 -18.36 8.95 4.27
N VAL A 365 -17.66 7.86 3.90
CA VAL A 365 -16.94 7.74 2.62
C VAL A 365 -17.92 7.43 1.48
N LEU A 366 -18.19 8.41 0.62
CA LEU A 366 -19.07 8.26 -0.54
C LEU A 366 -18.41 7.65 -1.77
N GLN A 367 -17.87 6.44 -1.65
CA GLN A 367 -17.37 5.72 -2.81
C GLN A 367 -17.61 4.22 -2.67
N VAL A 368 -18.20 3.61 -3.70
CA VAL A 368 -18.36 2.16 -3.79
C VAL A 368 -17.08 1.60 -4.39
N THR A 369 -16.21 1.05 -3.56
CA THR A 369 -14.84 0.67 -3.95
C THR A 369 -14.42 -0.67 -3.36
N GLY A 370 -13.32 -1.22 -3.87
CA GLY A 370 -12.68 -2.39 -3.30
C GLY A 370 -13.28 -3.74 -3.73
N PHE A 371 -14.41 -3.76 -4.43
CA PHE A 371 -15.05 -4.99 -4.93
C PHE A 371 -15.15 -5.05 -6.46
N PHE A 372 -14.39 -4.24 -7.20
CA PHE A 372 -14.48 -4.18 -8.66
C PHE A 372 -13.11 -4.16 -9.30
N ASN A 373 -13.00 -4.67 -10.53
CA ASN A 373 -11.76 -4.62 -11.30
C ASN A 373 -11.44 -3.17 -11.68
N GLU A 374 -10.36 -2.65 -11.14
CA GLU A 374 -9.87 -1.32 -11.51
C GLU A 374 -9.52 -1.23 -13.00
N CYS A 375 -9.78 -0.07 -13.59
CA CYS A 375 -9.35 0.21 -14.95
C CYS A 375 -7.83 0.40 -15.00
N ALA A 376 -7.13 -0.46 -15.74
CA ALA A 376 -5.70 -0.34 -15.97
C ALA A 376 -5.32 0.78 -16.98
N GLY A 377 -6.31 1.41 -17.60
CA GLY A 377 -6.12 2.33 -18.74
C GLY A 377 -6.50 1.66 -20.06
N ARG A 378 -6.62 2.47 -21.12
CA ARG A 378 -7.08 1.98 -22.43
C ARG A 378 -5.94 1.35 -23.22
N TYR A 379 -6.24 0.21 -23.86
CA TYR A 379 -5.35 -0.41 -24.84
C TYR A 379 -5.66 0.07 -26.25
N TYR A 380 -4.61 0.42 -26.99
CA TYR A 380 -4.65 0.84 -28.38
C TYR A 380 -3.90 -0.17 -29.27
N PRO A 381 -4.33 -0.36 -30.52
CA PRO A 381 -3.66 -1.25 -31.44
C PRO A 381 -2.46 -0.53 -32.07
N LYS A 382 -1.29 -1.16 -32.01
CA LYS A 382 -0.09 -0.78 -32.75
C LYS A 382 0.11 -1.78 -33.88
N ILE A 383 -0.10 -1.29 -35.10
CA ILE A 383 0.05 -2.06 -36.33
C ILE A 383 1.51 -1.99 -36.76
N SER A 384 2.17 -3.14 -36.89
CA SER A 384 3.53 -3.25 -37.41
C SER A 384 3.49 -4.11 -38.67
N LYS A 385 4.23 -3.72 -39.70
CA LYS A 385 4.41 -4.53 -40.91
C LYS A 385 5.70 -5.31 -40.76
N VAL A 386 5.61 -6.63 -40.82
CA VAL A 386 6.76 -7.53 -40.85
C VAL A 386 6.75 -8.21 -42.21
N VAL A 387 7.86 -8.14 -42.93
CA VAL A 387 8.01 -8.89 -44.18
C VAL A 387 8.44 -10.29 -43.80
N ASP A 388 7.66 -11.28 -44.21
CA ASP A 388 8.04 -12.67 -44.05
C ASP A 388 9.25 -12.97 -44.93
N GLU A 389 10.36 -13.39 -44.32
CA GLU A 389 11.65 -13.55 -45.00
C GLU A 389 11.65 -14.69 -46.02
N GLU A 390 10.76 -15.69 -45.90
CA GLU A 390 10.66 -16.82 -46.82
C GLU A 390 9.70 -16.56 -48.00
N THR A 391 8.60 -15.84 -47.75
CA THR A 391 7.53 -15.64 -48.74
C THR A 391 7.49 -14.25 -49.36
N LEU A 392 8.31 -13.30 -48.85
CA LEU A 392 8.34 -11.88 -49.23
C LEU A 392 6.97 -11.19 -49.13
N LYS A 393 6.02 -11.77 -48.39
CA LYS A 393 4.69 -11.19 -48.17
C LYS A 393 4.72 -10.27 -46.97
N GLU A 394 4.11 -9.08 -47.10
CA GLU A 394 3.87 -8.20 -45.96
C GLU A 394 2.83 -8.85 -45.03
N MET A 395 3.28 -9.29 -43.85
CA MET A 395 2.39 -9.67 -42.75
C MET A 395 2.14 -8.49 -41.83
N VAL A 396 0.88 -8.26 -41.49
CA VAL A 396 0.47 -7.22 -40.55
C VAL A 396 0.36 -7.83 -39.16
N THR A 397 1.27 -7.47 -38.26
CA THR A 397 1.21 -7.86 -36.85
C THR A 397 0.56 -6.76 -36.02
N ILE A 398 -0.45 -7.12 -35.23
CA ILE A 398 -1.13 -6.21 -34.31
C ILE A 398 -0.64 -6.48 -32.91
N SER A 399 -0.03 -5.49 -32.28
CA SER A 399 0.29 -5.48 -30.85
C SER A 399 -0.61 -4.49 -30.13
N TYR A 400 -0.76 -4.62 -28.81
CA TYR A 400 -1.57 -3.72 -28.01
C TYR A 400 -0.70 -2.94 -27.03
N GLN A 401 -0.86 -1.61 -27.01
CA GLN A 401 -0.15 -0.72 -26.10
C GLN A 401 -1.14 -0.06 -25.15
N ARG A 402 -0.80 -0.03 -23.87
CA ARG A 402 -1.63 0.55 -22.82
C ARG A 402 -1.29 2.04 -22.62
N ASN A 403 -2.33 2.86 -22.45
CA ASN A 403 -2.20 4.25 -22.02
C ASN A 403 -2.59 4.37 -20.55
N ASP A 404 -1.58 4.37 -19.69
CA ASP A 404 -1.75 4.39 -18.23
C ASP A 404 -2.03 5.82 -17.71
N LYS A 405 -1.80 6.84 -18.55
CA LYS A 405 -1.96 8.26 -18.18
C LYS A 405 -3.40 8.75 -18.21
N GLN A 406 -4.31 8.01 -18.85
CA GLN A 406 -5.74 8.34 -18.92
C GLN A 406 -6.60 7.15 -18.52
N LYS A 407 -6.98 7.09 -17.24
CA LYS A 407 -8.02 6.19 -16.74
C LYS A 407 -9.38 6.89 -16.87
N PRO A 408 -10.24 6.49 -17.82
CA PRO A 408 -11.51 7.18 -18.05
C PRO A 408 -12.53 6.97 -16.92
N PHE A 409 -12.44 5.84 -16.21
CA PHE A 409 -13.26 5.49 -15.06
C PHE A 409 -12.43 4.74 -14.01
N GLU A 410 -13.03 4.57 -12.83
CA GLU A 410 -12.43 3.84 -11.71
C GLU A 410 -12.41 2.33 -11.99
N PHE A 411 -13.50 1.78 -12.51
CA PHE A 411 -13.63 0.35 -12.78
C PHE A 411 -13.81 0.04 -14.27
N CYS A 412 -13.31 -1.13 -14.69
CA CYS A 412 -13.50 -1.64 -16.04
C CYS A 412 -14.89 -2.25 -16.20
N GLU A 413 -15.72 -1.71 -17.09
CA GLU A 413 -17.07 -2.20 -17.35
C GLU A 413 -17.09 -3.53 -18.12
N GLY A 414 -16.03 -3.85 -18.86
CA GLY A 414 -15.93 -5.12 -19.61
C GLY A 414 -16.89 -5.27 -20.79
N ARG A 415 -17.62 -4.22 -21.17
CA ARG A 415 -18.64 -4.25 -22.23
C ARG A 415 -18.07 -4.53 -23.61
N LYS A 416 -18.24 -5.76 -24.10
CA LYS A 416 -17.77 -6.16 -25.43
C LYS A 416 -18.65 -5.52 -26.52
N ALA A 417 -18.02 -5.03 -27.59
CA ALA A 417 -18.76 -4.49 -28.71
C ALA A 417 -19.33 -5.65 -29.55
N VAL A 418 -20.63 -5.63 -29.81
CA VAL A 418 -21.33 -6.63 -30.62
C VAL A 418 -22.11 -5.96 -31.74
N ASN A 419 -22.21 -6.63 -32.88
CA ASN A 419 -23.08 -6.23 -33.96
C ASN A 419 -24.54 -6.50 -33.55
N VAL A 420 -25.40 -5.49 -33.64
CA VAL A 420 -26.80 -5.59 -33.19
C VAL A 420 -27.60 -6.62 -34.00
N ALA A 421 -27.31 -6.74 -35.30
CA ALA A 421 -28.00 -7.64 -36.22
C ALA A 421 -27.52 -9.08 -36.10
N THR A 422 -26.20 -9.31 -36.09
CA THR A 422 -25.64 -10.68 -36.09
C THR A 422 -25.41 -11.23 -34.68
N LYS A 423 -25.39 -10.37 -33.64
CA LYS A 423 -25.01 -10.70 -32.24
C LYS A 423 -23.56 -11.17 -32.09
N GLU A 424 -22.77 -11.17 -33.15
CA GLU A 424 -21.36 -11.50 -33.14
C GLU A 424 -20.51 -10.31 -32.69
N GLU A 425 -19.23 -10.57 -32.41
CA GLU A 425 -18.27 -9.55 -32.01
C GLU A 425 -18.10 -8.49 -33.09
N ALA A 426 -18.21 -7.22 -32.70
CA ALA A 426 -17.95 -6.11 -33.60
C ALA A 426 -16.44 -5.97 -33.82
N LEU A 427 -16.02 -6.07 -35.07
CA LEU A 427 -14.62 -5.89 -35.46
C LEU A 427 -14.35 -4.43 -35.84
N CYS A 428 -13.17 -3.94 -35.48
CA CYS A 428 -12.73 -2.62 -35.91
C CYS A 428 -12.30 -2.65 -37.38
N GLU A 429 -12.95 -1.89 -38.26
CA GLU A 429 -12.62 -1.81 -39.70
C GLU A 429 -11.12 -1.63 -40.00
N ARG A 430 -10.41 -0.83 -39.20
CA ARG A 430 -8.97 -0.55 -39.42
C ARG A 430 -8.06 -1.71 -39.02
N THR A 431 -8.46 -2.52 -38.04
CA THR A 431 -7.57 -3.52 -37.41
C THR A 431 -8.11 -4.93 -37.47
N ASN A 432 -9.34 -5.11 -37.93
CA ASN A 432 -10.10 -6.35 -37.91
C ASN A 432 -10.12 -7.07 -36.54
N ALA A 433 -9.93 -6.32 -35.45
CA ALA A 433 -9.84 -6.85 -34.10
C ALA A 433 -11.10 -6.52 -33.31
N ALA A 434 -11.55 -7.47 -32.49
CA ALA A 434 -12.61 -7.26 -31.51
C ALA A 434 -12.20 -6.17 -30.50
N PHE A 435 -13.19 -5.47 -29.97
CA PHE A 435 -12.95 -4.39 -29.02
C PHE A 435 -14.08 -4.29 -27.99
N TRP A 436 -13.80 -3.54 -26.94
CA TRP A 436 -14.70 -3.23 -25.84
C TRP A 436 -15.04 -1.74 -25.85
N TRP A 437 -16.25 -1.41 -25.43
CA TRP A 437 -16.65 -0.04 -25.19
C TRP A 437 -16.11 0.43 -23.84
N CYS A 438 -15.32 1.49 -23.86
CA CYS A 438 -14.77 2.13 -22.68
C CYS A 438 -14.94 3.64 -22.83
N ASN A 439 -15.91 4.24 -22.13
CA ASN A 439 -16.28 5.66 -22.28
C ASN A 439 -16.56 6.06 -23.73
N ASN A 440 -17.41 5.31 -24.42
CA ASN A 440 -17.77 5.50 -25.85
C ASN A 440 -16.61 5.39 -26.84
N GLN A 441 -15.51 4.74 -26.45
CA GLN A 441 -14.34 4.51 -27.32
C GLN A 441 -13.89 3.05 -27.28
N LYS A 442 -13.16 2.65 -28.33
CA LYS A 442 -12.65 1.28 -28.49
C LYS A 442 -11.47 1.03 -27.55
N CYS A 443 -11.57 0.01 -26.71
CA CYS A 443 -10.48 -0.54 -25.93
C CYS A 443 -10.23 -1.98 -26.40
N TYR A 444 -8.99 -2.36 -26.65
CA TYR A 444 -8.70 -3.68 -27.26
C TYR A 444 -8.37 -4.78 -26.26
N GLN A 445 -8.33 -4.46 -24.97
CA GLN A 445 -8.27 -5.44 -23.87
C GLN A 445 -9.09 -4.91 -22.68
N ASN A 446 -9.72 -5.79 -21.92
CA ASN A 446 -10.43 -5.44 -20.69
C ASN A 446 -9.59 -5.80 -19.45
N SER A 447 -10.03 -5.37 -18.26
CA SER A 447 -9.35 -5.66 -16.98
C SER A 447 -10.13 -6.67 -16.12
N LEU A 448 -11.19 -7.27 -16.66
CA LEU A 448 -11.96 -8.31 -15.97
C LEU A 448 -11.17 -9.61 -15.98
N ALA A 449 -10.96 -10.16 -14.79
CA ALA A 449 -10.29 -11.43 -14.61
C ALA A 449 -10.69 -12.02 -13.25
N LEU A 450 -10.95 -13.33 -13.24
CA LEU A 450 -11.09 -14.10 -12.02
C LEU A 450 -9.74 -14.22 -11.31
N ARG A 451 -9.78 -14.17 -9.99
CA ARG A 451 -8.62 -14.22 -9.11
C ARG A 451 -8.39 -15.62 -8.59
N LYS A 452 -7.13 -15.95 -8.36
CA LYS A 452 -6.76 -17.19 -7.67
C LYS A 452 -7.01 -17.07 -6.16
N PRO A 453 -7.11 -18.19 -5.42
CA PRO A 453 -7.29 -18.18 -3.97
C PRO A 453 -6.29 -17.32 -3.18
N GLU A 454 -5.04 -17.27 -3.64
CA GLU A 454 -3.95 -16.51 -3.02
C GLU A 454 -4.09 -15.00 -3.23
N GLU A 455 -4.88 -14.59 -4.22
CA GLU A 455 -5.16 -13.18 -4.55
C GLU A 455 -6.45 -12.66 -3.90
N TRP A 456 -6.90 -13.27 -2.79
CA TRP A 456 -8.19 -12.97 -2.15
C TRP A 456 -8.39 -11.50 -1.79
N GLU A 457 -7.32 -10.77 -1.46
CA GLU A 457 -7.34 -9.33 -1.20
C GLU A 457 -7.88 -8.54 -2.40
N ARG A 458 -7.74 -9.08 -3.61
CA ARG A 458 -8.13 -8.49 -4.88
C ARG A 458 -9.45 -9.04 -5.42
N TYR A 459 -10.18 -9.84 -4.63
CA TYR A 459 -11.49 -10.32 -5.03
C TYR A 459 -12.45 -9.18 -5.35
N THR A 460 -13.22 -9.42 -6.39
CA THR A 460 -14.19 -8.52 -7.00
C THR A 460 -15.57 -9.17 -7.02
N LEU A 461 -16.61 -8.42 -7.33
CA LEU A 461 -17.96 -8.95 -7.48
C LEU A 461 -18.01 -10.13 -8.46
N LEU A 462 -17.17 -10.13 -9.50
CA LEU A 462 -17.07 -11.26 -10.43
C LEU A 462 -16.58 -12.53 -9.71
N ASP A 463 -15.59 -12.40 -8.84
CA ASP A 463 -15.10 -13.50 -8.01
C ASP A 463 -16.17 -13.99 -7.04
N PHE A 464 -16.91 -13.08 -6.41
CA PHE A 464 -18.02 -13.42 -5.53
C PHE A 464 -19.09 -14.25 -6.24
N LEU A 465 -19.54 -13.80 -7.42
CA LEU A 465 -20.54 -14.51 -8.21
C LEU A 465 -20.04 -15.90 -8.62
N SER A 466 -18.77 -15.99 -9.04
CA SER A 466 -18.15 -17.25 -9.45
C SER A 466 -17.96 -18.23 -8.28
N ILE A 467 -17.41 -17.77 -7.16
CA ILE A 467 -17.10 -18.61 -5.98
C ILE A 467 -18.39 -19.11 -5.31
N LEU A 468 -19.42 -18.27 -5.26
CA LEU A 468 -20.73 -18.63 -4.69
C LEU A 468 -21.65 -19.34 -5.70
N ASN A 469 -21.16 -19.60 -6.92
CA ASN A 469 -21.91 -20.26 -7.98
C ASN A 469 -23.27 -19.57 -8.29
N ILE A 470 -23.30 -18.24 -8.22
CA ILE A 470 -24.48 -17.44 -8.54
C ILE A 470 -24.52 -17.28 -10.04
N LYS A 471 -25.60 -17.74 -10.68
CA LYS A 471 -25.81 -17.54 -12.11
C LYS A 471 -26.23 -16.09 -12.36
N PHE A 472 -25.57 -15.41 -13.28
CA PHE A 472 -25.88 -14.04 -13.67
C PHE A 472 -25.76 -13.84 -15.18
N ASP A 473 -26.48 -12.87 -15.71
CA ASP A 473 -26.32 -12.42 -17.09
C ASP A 473 -25.15 -11.44 -17.20
N SER A 474 -24.27 -11.68 -18.16
CA SER A 474 -23.08 -10.85 -18.37
C SER A 474 -23.41 -9.39 -18.71
N ASN A 475 -24.48 -9.14 -19.47
CA ASN A 475 -24.87 -7.79 -19.84
C ASN A 475 -25.48 -7.02 -18.65
N ASP A 476 -26.25 -7.69 -17.79
CA ASP A 476 -26.75 -7.09 -16.53
C ASP A 476 -25.59 -6.74 -15.58
N TYR A 477 -24.55 -7.58 -15.51
CA TYR A 477 -23.31 -7.27 -14.74
C TYR A 477 -22.58 -6.05 -15.31
N GLU A 478 -22.39 -5.96 -16.63
CA GLU A 478 -21.77 -4.82 -17.30
C GLU A 478 -22.56 -3.51 -17.06
N ILE A 479 -23.90 -3.57 -17.13
CA ILE A 479 -24.79 -2.44 -16.83
C ILE A 479 -24.61 -1.98 -15.39
N PHE A 480 -24.56 -2.93 -14.44
CA PHE A 480 -24.33 -2.62 -13.03
C PHE A 480 -23.00 -1.90 -12.80
N LEU A 481 -21.91 -2.37 -13.39
CA LEU A 481 -20.61 -1.69 -13.32
C LEU A 481 -20.68 -0.27 -13.87
N GLY A 482 -21.42 -0.06 -14.97
CA GLY A 482 -21.69 1.27 -15.51
C GLY A 482 -22.46 2.18 -14.54
N TYR A 483 -23.43 1.63 -13.80
CA TYR A 483 -24.13 2.37 -12.74
C TYR A 483 -23.20 2.75 -11.58
N ILE A 484 -22.33 1.84 -11.13
CA ILE A 484 -21.36 2.11 -10.06
C ILE A 484 -20.36 3.19 -10.49
N ASN A 485 -19.76 3.07 -11.67
CA ASN A 485 -18.86 4.10 -12.21
C ASN A 485 -19.52 5.48 -12.26
N LYS A 486 -20.78 5.53 -12.70
CA LYS A 486 -21.56 6.78 -12.75
C LYS A 486 -21.87 7.33 -11.35
N ALA A 487 -22.22 6.46 -10.40
CA ALA A 487 -22.46 6.84 -9.01
C ALA A 487 -21.19 7.40 -8.38
N ASN A 488 -20.06 6.68 -8.43
CA ASN A 488 -18.77 7.13 -7.88
C ASN A 488 -18.31 8.45 -8.51
N LYS A 489 -18.47 8.62 -9.83
CA LYS A 489 -18.15 9.88 -10.50
C LYS A 489 -18.94 11.04 -9.90
N PHE A 490 -20.24 10.87 -9.64
CA PHE A 490 -21.07 11.90 -9.04
C PHE A 490 -20.74 12.12 -7.55
N LEU A 491 -20.65 11.04 -6.77
CA LEU A 491 -20.36 11.08 -5.34
C LEU A 491 -19.02 11.76 -5.03
N LYS A 492 -17.99 11.58 -5.89
CA LYS A 492 -16.70 12.28 -5.77
C LYS A 492 -16.84 13.80 -5.70
N HIS A 493 -17.83 14.38 -6.39
CA HIS A 493 -18.08 15.82 -6.34
C HIS A 493 -18.91 16.24 -5.12
N LEU A 494 -19.63 15.34 -4.45
CA LEU A 494 -20.47 15.67 -3.30
C LEU A 494 -19.71 15.83 -1.98
N ASN A 495 -18.40 15.54 -1.95
CA ASN A 495 -17.57 15.75 -0.76
C ASN A 495 -16.99 17.17 -0.70
N CYS A 496 -16.91 17.71 0.51
CA CYS A 496 -16.15 18.92 0.80
C CYS A 496 -14.66 18.63 0.57
N ARG A 497 -13.95 19.48 -0.18
CA ARG A 497 -12.53 19.24 -0.47
C ARG A 497 -11.63 19.43 0.75
N ALA A 498 -12.05 20.28 1.70
CA ALA A 498 -11.29 20.64 2.90
C ALA A 498 -11.37 19.56 3.98
N CYS A 499 -12.58 19.24 4.47
CA CYS A 499 -12.76 18.28 5.56
C CYS A 499 -13.18 16.87 5.10
N LYS A 500 -13.30 16.64 3.78
CA LYS A 500 -13.82 15.41 3.16
C LYS A 500 -15.27 15.05 3.47
N SER A 501 -15.92 15.83 4.35
CA SER A 501 -17.30 15.58 4.72
C SER A 501 -18.30 15.76 3.59
N ILE A 502 -19.38 14.99 3.61
CA ILE A 502 -20.49 15.07 2.65
C ILE A 502 -21.13 16.45 2.70
N MET A 503 -21.32 17.07 1.53
CA MET A 503 -22.00 18.35 1.41
C MET A 503 -23.51 18.18 1.36
N ARG A 504 -24.25 19.05 2.07
CA ARG A 504 -25.71 19.08 2.10
C ARG A 504 -26.26 20.12 1.12
N PRO A 505 -27.51 19.98 0.63
CA PRO A 505 -28.14 21.01 -0.18
C PRO A 505 -28.14 22.38 0.53
N ALA A 506 -27.72 23.43 -0.19
CA ALA A 506 -27.63 24.80 0.32
C ALA A 506 -28.96 25.57 0.15
N GLU A 507 -29.59 25.42 -1.02
CA GLU A 507 -30.86 26.05 -1.38
C GLU A 507 -31.68 25.10 -2.25
N GLN A 508 -33.00 25.24 -2.21
CA GLN A 508 -33.92 24.55 -3.12
C GLN A 508 -34.31 25.51 -4.25
N SER A 509 -33.89 25.21 -5.49
CA SER A 509 -34.23 26.03 -6.66
C SER A 509 -35.71 25.89 -7.05
N ASN A 510 -36.24 26.86 -7.80
CA ASN A 510 -37.62 26.82 -8.32
C ASN A 510 -37.84 25.79 -9.45
N PHE A 511 -36.81 25.01 -9.80
CA PHE A 511 -36.81 24.08 -10.92
C PHE A 511 -36.89 22.62 -10.43
N ALA A 512 -38.11 22.10 -10.19
CA ALA A 512 -38.44 20.73 -9.74
C ALA A 512 -37.28 19.69 -9.71
N VAL A 513 -37.06 18.92 -10.77
CA VAL A 513 -36.03 17.84 -10.79
C VAL A 513 -34.58 18.37 -10.64
N ASN A 514 -34.34 19.65 -10.92
CA ASN A 514 -33.03 20.32 -10.77
C ASN A 514 -32.98 21.23 -9.52
N ARG A 515 -33.85 20.96 -8.54
CA ARG A 515 -34.00 21.74 -7.31
C ARG A 515 -32.75 21.71 -6.45
N ILE A 516 -31.97 20.63 -6.55
CA ILE A 516 -30.78 20.37 -5.75
C ILE A 516 -29.56 20.40 -6.66
N THR A 517 -29.01 21.60 -6.88
CA THR A 517 -27.77 21.80 -7.65
C THR A 517 -26.74 22.63 -6.89
N LYS A 518 -27.11 23.17 -5.71
CA LYS A 518 -26.22 23.93 -4.84
C LYS A 518 -26.01 23.17 -3.53
N PHE A 519 -24.76 23.03 -3.13
CA PHE A 519 -24.33 22.24 -1.98
C PHE A 519 -23.45 23.09 -1.06
N ARG A 520 -23.37 22.72 0.22
CA ARG A 520 -22.54 23.37 1.24
C ARG A 520 -21.98 22.35 2.21
N CYS A 521 -20.85 22.68 2.82
CA CYS A 521 -20.34 21.91 3.94
C CYS A 521 -21.09 22.28 5.22
N ASN A 522 -21.59 21.29 5.95
CA ASN A 522 -22.29 21.46 7.23
C ASN A 522 -21.45 20.99 8.44
N ASN A 523 -20.18 20.63 8.24
CA ASN A 523 -19.26 20.29 9.32
C ASN A 523 -18.76 21.58 9.99
N GLU A 524 -19.14 21.82 11.24
CA GLU A 524 -18.86 23.05 11.98
C GLU A 524 -17.37 23.29 12.21
N ALA A 525 -16.56 22.23 12.27
CA ALA A 525 -15.10 22.34 12.41
C ALA A 525 -14.39 22.65 11.08
N CYS A 526 -15.11 22.72 9.95
CA CYS A 526 -14.54 22.93 8.64
C CYS A 526 -14.44 24.42 8.27
N VAL A 527 -13.33 24.82 7.67
CA VAL A 527 -13.14 26.18 7.12
C VAL A 527 -14.16 26.56 6.04
N GLN A 528 -14.76 25.57 5.38
CA GLN A 528 -15.81 25.73 4.36
C GLN A 528 -17.24 25.63 4.95
N TYR A 529 -17.38 25.59 6.29
CA TYR A 529 -18.67 25.52 6.96
C TYR A 529 -19.59 26.67 6.53
N LEU A 530 -20.83 26.32 6.22
CA LEU A 530 -21.92 27.25 5.97
C LEU A 530 -23.21 26.72 6.63
N PRO A 531 -23.88 27.49 7.51
CA PRO A 531 -25.10 27.05 8.19
C PRO A 531 -26.32 27.01 7.25
N VAL A 532 -27.43 26.44 7.75
CA VAL A 532 -28.62 26.12 6.93
C VAL A 532 -29.27 27.33 6.23
N LYS A 533 -29.10 28.53 6.80
CA LYS A 533 -29.62 29.79 6.26
C LYS A 533 -28.52 30.77 5.82
N GLY A 534 -27.25 30.36 5.85
CA GLY A 534 -26.13 31.22 5.44
C GLY A 534 -26.11 31.41 3.92
N LYS A 535 -25.90 32.65 3.47
CA LYS A 535 -25.65 32.99 2.07
C LYS A 535 -24.19 33.42 1.92
N ASP A 536 -23.38 32.53 1.37
CA ASP A 536 -22.03 32.84 0.92
C ASP A 536 -21.79 32.07 -0.38
N GLU A 537 -21.71 32.80 -1.49
CA GLU A 537 -21.50 32.19 -2.81
C GLU A 537 -20.13 31.52 -2.92
N ASN A 538 -19.13 31.96 -2.15
CA ASN A 538 -17.78 31.37 -2.17
C ASN A 538 -17.73 30.02 -1.42
N LYS A 539 -18.63 29.82 -0.46
CA LYS A 539 -18.77 28.55 0.29
C LYS A 539 -19.86 27.63 -0.28
N THR A 540 -20.57 28.08 -1.31
CA THR A 540 -21.60 27.29 -1.99
C THR A 540 -21.05 26.66 -3.26
N VAL A 541 -21.17 25.34 -3.38
CA VAL A 541 -20.70 24.57 -4.53
C VAL A 541 -21.87 24.25 -5.46
N TYR A 542 -21.77 24.63 -6.73
CA TYR A 542 -22.73 24.23 -7.75
C TYR A 542 -22.26 22.94 -8.44
N ILE A 543 -23.14 21.93 -8.44
CA ILE A 543 -22.90 20.63 -9.07
C ILE A 543 -24.09 20.31 -9.99
N SER A 544 -23.81 20.04 -11.26
CA SER A 544 -24.82 19.60 -12.21
C SER A 544 -24.24 18.70 -13.30
N ARG A 545 -25.10 18.07 -14.10
CA ARG A 545 -24.67 17.35 -15.30
C ARG A 545 -24.45 18.31 -16.45
N CYS A 546 -23.52 17.99 -17.34
CA CYS A 546 -23.32 18.75 -18.57
C CYS A 546 -24.62 18.83 -19.40
N ILE A 547 -24.87 20.01 -19.97
CA ILE A 547 -26.02 20.28 -20.86
C ILE A 547 -25.93 19.53 -22.20
N ASN A 548 -24.71 19.18 -22.63
CA ASN A 548 -24.48 18.38 -23.82
C ASN A 548 -24.82 16.91 -23.50
N LYS A 549 -25.89 16.38 -24.09
CA LYS A 549 -26.35 14.99 -23.86
C LYS A 549 -25.32 13.94 -24.25
N ASP A 550 -24.40 14.28 -25.15
CA ASP A 550 -23.28 13.42 -25.56
C ASP A 550 -22.07 13.51 -24.62
N CYS A 551 -22.12 14.36 -23.59
CA CYS A 551 -21.07 14.55 -22.61
C CYS A 551 -21.54 14.07 -21.23
N ASN A 552 -20.96 12.98 -20.74
CA ASN A 552 -21.26 12.42 -19.40
C ASN A 552 -20.44 13.06 -18.28
N ASP A 553 -20.08 14.34 -18.42
CA ASP A 553 -19.24 15.03 -17.46
C ASP A 553 -20.04 15.84 -16.45
N VAL A 554 -19.49 15.97 -15.25
CA VAL A 554 -20.10 16.71 -14.14
C VAL A 554 -19.52 18.12 -14.15
N ILE A 555 -20.40 19.11 -14.11
CA ILE A 555 -20.03 20.49 -13.86
C ILE A 555 -19.93 20.67 -12.35
N ASP A 556 -18.74 21.02 -11.88
CA ASP A 556 -18.45 21.38 -10.49
C ASP A 556 -17.86 22.78 -10.48
N SER A 557 -18.52 23.73 -9.80
CA SER A 557 -18.10 25.13 -9.80
C SER A 557 -16.73 25.38 -9.18
N ARG A 558 -16.18 24.40 -8.45
CA ARG A 558 -14.81 24.48 -7.92
C ARG A 558 -13.75 24.28 -9.01
N ASP A 559 -14.12 23.64 -10.12
CA ASP A 559 -13.23 23.37 -11.27
C ASP A 559 -13.66 24.11 -12.54
N SER A 560 -14.90 24.59 -12.57
CA SER A 560 -15.55 25.13 -13.77
C SER A 560 -15.74 26.63 -13.63
N VAL A 561 -15.42 27.37 -14.68
CA VAL A 561 -15.70 28.81 -14.76
C VAL A 561 -17.01 29.08 -15.49
N ARG A 562 -17.61 30.25 -15.26
CA ARG A 562 -18.79 30.70 -16.02
C ARG A 562 -18.36 31.27 -17.37
N CYS A 563 -19.17 31.06 -18.41
CA CYS A 563 -18.98 31.76 -19.67
C CYS A 563 -19.13 33.27 -19.49
N VAL A 564 -18.38 34.05 -20.27
CA VAL A 564 -18.47 35.51 -20.33
C VAL A 564 -19.25 35.86 -21.61
N PRO A 565 -20.51 36.30 -21.49
CA PRO A 565 -21.30 36.73 -22.64
C PRO A 565 -20.75 38.04 -23.20
N GLU A 566 -20.99 38.28 -24.49
CA GLU A 566 -20.55 39.49 -25.16
C GLU A 566 -21.14 40.75 -24.48
N GLY A 567 -20.30 41.77 -24.28
CA GLY A 567 -20.68 43.02 -23.60
C GLY A 567 -20.94 42.89 -22.10
N LYS A 568 -20.60 41.76 -21.46
CA LYS A 568 -20.72 41.57 -20.00
C LYS A 568 -19.35 41.43 -19.35
N ALA A 569 -19.21 41.95 -18.12
CA ALA A 569 -17.99 41.82 -17.34
C ALA A 569 -17.82 40.37 -16.83
N GLN A 570 -16.57 39.95 -16.63
CA GLN A 570 -16.28 38.63 -16.08
C GLN A 570 -16.93 38.46 -14.70
N GLY A 571 -17.63 37.34 -14.51
CA GLY A 571 -18.32 37.03 -13.26
C GLY A 571 -19.67 37.73 -13.07
N SER A 572 -20.05 38.70 -13.92
CA SER A 572 -21.32 39.42 -13.78
C SER A 572 -22.54 38.53 -14.03
N CYS A 573 -22.44 37.62 -15.01
CA CYS A 573 -23.44 36.60 -15.29
C CYS A 573 -22.85 35.51 -16.20
N GLY A 574 -23.53 34.37 -16.37
CA GLY A 574 -23.09 33.29 -17.26
C GLY A 574 -23.41 31.90 -16.70
N TRP A 575 -23.34 30.89 -17.56
CA TRP A 575 -23.52 29.49 -17.17
C TRP A 575 -22.15 28.82 -17.06
N TYR A 576 -22.01 27.86 -16.14
CA TYR A 576 -20.77 27.12 -15.98
C TYR A 576 -20.41 26.33 -17.24
N ILE A 577 -19.13 26.37 -17.61
CA ILE A 577 -18.58 25.68 -18.77
C ILE A 577 -18.14 24.28 -18.37
N CYS A 578 -18.58 23.27 -19.13
CA CYS A 578 -18.08 21.91 -18.98
C CYS A 578 -16.59 21.82 -19.37
N ASN A 579 -15.74 21.33 -18.46
CA ASN A 579 -14.30 21.19 -18.70
C ASN A 579 -13.95 20.19 -19.80
N ASN A 580 -14.81 19.18 -20.06
CA ASN A 580 -14.59 18.21 -21.11
C ASN A 580 -15.02 18.73 -22.49
N CYS A 581 -16.25 19.24 -22.66
CA CYS A 581 -16.75 19.59 -24.01
C CYS A 581 -16.96 21.08 -24.26
N ASN A 582 -16.56 21.95 -23.33
CA ASN A 582 -16.71 23.41 -23.40
C ASN A 582 -18.16 23.87 -23.68
N ALA A 583 -19.16 23.03 -23.37
CA ALA A 583 -20.58 23.40 -23.44
C ALA A 583 -20.98 24.20 -22.19
N CYS A 584 -21.74 25.28 -22.36
CA CYS A 584 -22.21 26.11 -21.24
C CYS A 584 -23.71 26.42 -21.30
N CYS A 585 -24.18 27.09 -22.36
CA CYS A 585 -25.56 27.55 -22.49
C CYS A 585 -26.09 27.34 -23.91
N ALA A 586 -27.40 27.14 -24.02
CA ALA A 586 -28.14 27.04 -25.26
C ALA A 586 -29.37 27.93 -25.20
N THR A 587 -29.72 28.59 -26.31
CA THR A 587 -30.80 29.59 -26.37
C THR A 587 -32.13 29.02 -25.89
N ASP A 588 -32.50 27.83 -26.36
CA ASP A 588 -33.70 27.10 -25.93
C ASP A 588 -33.78 26.89 -24.41
N LYS A 589 -32.63 26.68 -23.76
CA LYS A 589 -32.55 26.49 -22.31
C LYS A 589 -32.58 27.80 -21.52
N ILE A 590 -32.08 28.88 -22.10
CA ILE A 590 -32.22 30.23 -21.53
C ILE A 590 -33.68 30.66 -21.59
N ASP A 591 -34.35 30.48 -22.73
CA ASP A 591 -35.76 30.85 -22.90
C ASP A 591 -36.68 30.06 -21.96
N GLN A 592 -36.44 28.74 -21.83
CA GLN A 592 -37.14 27.92 -20.85
C GLN A 592 -36.94 28.44 -19.42
N ARG A 593 -35.72 28.87 -19.08
CA ARG A 593 -35.40 29.41 -17.75
C ARG A 593 -36.08 30.75 -17.50
N LYS A 594 -36.06 31.65 -18.48
CA LYS A 594 -36.77 32.94 -18.44
C LYS A 594 -38.26 32.76 -18.20
N HIS A 595 -38.89 31.87 -18.96
CA HIS A 595 -40.32 31.57 -18.85
C HIS A 595 -40.70 31.13 -17.44
N ILE A 596 -39.91 30.23 -16.83
CA ILE A 596 -40.17 29.74 -15.46
C ILE A 596 -39.97 30.84 -14.43
N LEU A 597 -38.91 31.65 -14.56
CA LEU A 597 -38.67 32.78 -13.66
C LEU A 597 -39.79 33.81 -13.74
N GLN A 598 -40.21 34.20 -14.96
CA GLN A 598 -41.33 35.13 -15.16
C GLN A 598 -42.62 34.59 -14.55
N LYS A 599 -42.95 33.31 -14.77
CA LYS A 599 -44.11 32.66 -14.14
C LYS A 599 -44.06 32.62 -12.61
N THR A 600 -42.87 32.72 -12.02
CA THR A 600 -42.65 32.70 -10.57
C THR A 600 -42.30 34.09 -10.00
N GLY A 601 -42.62 35.17 -10.73
CA GLY A 601 -42.43 36.55 -10.29
C GLY A 601 -40.97 37.02 -10.25
N GLN A 602 -40.05 36.30 -10.88
CA GLN A 602 -38.62 36.61 -10.95
C GLN A 602 -38.22 37.07 -12.35
N SER A 603 -37.16 37.88 -12.43
CA SER A 603 -36.55 38.32 -13.68
C SER A 603 -35.23 37.59 -13.95
N TYR A 604 -34.97 37.29 -15.23
CA TYR A 604 -33.67 36.79 -15.68
C TYR A 604 -32.83 37.95 -16.20
N SER A 605 -31.66 38.17 -15.62
CA SER A 605 -30.82 39.36 -15.85
C SER A 605 -29.55 39.11 -16.68
N CYS A 606 -29.42 37.94 -17.30
CA CYS A 606 -28.23 37.57 -18.08
C CYS A 606 -28.51 37.59 -19.60
N HIS A 607 -27.59 37.06 -20.41
CA HIS A 607 -27.66 37.07 -21.87
C HIS A 607 -28.84 36.25 -22.42
N ASP A 608 -29.37 36.71 -23.56
CA ASP A 608 -30.54 36.13 -24.20
C ASP A 608 -30.20 35.03 -25.22
N VAL A 609 -28.99 35.05 -25.77
CA VAL A 609 -28.54 34.13 -26.82
C VAL A 609 -27.48 33.19 -26.27
N GLY A 610 -27.75 31.88 -26.26
CA GLY A 610 -26.81 30.88 -25.77
C GLY A 610 -25.66 30.63 -26.74
N HIS A 611 -24.57 30.04 -26.26
CA HIS A 611 -23.35 29.86 -27.06
C HIS A 611 -23.32 28.60 -27.92
N ARG A 612 -24.29 27.69 -27.77
CA ARG A 612 -24.37 26.45 -28.55
C ARG A 612 -24.32 26.73 -30.06
N GLY A 613 -23.24 26.28 -30.71
CA GLY A 613 -23.04 26.44 -32.15
C GLY A 613 -22.62 27.84 -32.60
N ILE A 614 -22.57 28.83 -31.70
CA ILE A 614 -22.24 30.23 -32.00
C ILE A 614 -20.82 30.58 -31.54
N GLN A 615 -20.38 30.04 -30.40
CA GLN A 615 -19.00 30.22 -29.93
C GLN A 615 -18.57 29.11 -28.97
N ILE A 616 -17.25 28.93 -28.85
CA ILE A 616 -16.65 28.09 -27.82
C ILE A 616 -16.09 28.98 -26.73
N SER A 617 -16.52 28.78 -25.49
CA SER A 617 -16.00 29.50 -24.33
C SER A 617 -14.82 28.76 -23.69
N CYS A 618 -13.80 29.51 -23.28
CA CYS A 618 -12.62 29.02 -22.58
C CYS A 618 -12.99 28.50 -21.20
N ASN A 619 -12.66 27.25 -20.91
CA ASN A 619 -12.95 26.65 -19.61
C ASN A 619 -11.99 27.11 -18.48
N LYS A 620 -11.07 28.05 -18.76
CA LYS A 620 -10.19 28.66 -17.75
C LYS A 620 -10.58 30.07 -17.35
N CYS A 621 -11.08 30.90 -18.28
CA CYS A 621 -11.48 32.28 -17.96
C CYS A 621 -12.87 32.67 -18.48
N GLY A 622 -13.56 31.80 -19.22
CA GLY A 622 -14.92 32.03 -19.69
C GLY A 622 -15.06 32.78 -21.02
N HIS A 623 -14.00 33.46 -21.49
CA HIS A 623 -14.00 34.24 -22.72
C HIS A 623 -14.00 33.36 -23.98
N LYS A 624 -14.35 33.97 -25.13
CA LYS A 624 -14.37 33.31 -26.44
C LYS A 624 -13.01 32.70 -26.80
N MET A 625 -13.05 31.53 -27.42
CA MET A 625 -11.91 30.89 -28.06
C MET A 625 -11.99 31.02 -29.57
N GLU A 626 -10.85 31.25 -30.20
CA GLU A 626 -10.70 31.44 -31.64
C GLU A 626 -9.78 30.35 -32.21
N GLY A 627 -10.05 29.93 -33.45
CA GLY A 627 -9.17 29.02 -34.17
C GLY A 627 -7.94 29.76 -34.71
N ASN A 628 -6.88 29.02 -34.97
CA ASN A 628 -5.71 29.59 -35.65
C ASN A 628 -6.12 30.05 -37.07
N ASP A 629 -5.74 31.28 -37.42
CA ASP A 629 -6.18 32.08 -38.58
C ASP A 629 -5.70 31.53 -39.97
N GLN A 630 -5.55 30.22 -40.12
CA GLN A 630 -5.10 29.62 -41.38
C GLN A 630 -6.21 29.49 -42.44
N SER A 631 -7.48 29.53 -42.04
CA SER A 631 -8.63 29.49 -42.94
C SER A 631 -8.78 30.77 -43.78
N SER A 632 -8.39 31.93 -43.25
CA SER A 632 -8.38 33.22 -43.99
C SER A 632 -7.25 33.25 -45.03
N LEU A 633 -6.06 32.72 -44.69
CA LEU A 633 -4.94 32.51 -45.61
C LEU A 633 -5.26 31.51 -46.73
N TYR A 634 -5.99 30.44 -46.43
CA TYR A 634 -6.45 29.49 -47.46
C TYR A 634 -7.36 30.16 -48.49
N ALA A 635 -8.42 30.83 -48.02
CA ALA A 635 -9.38 31.51 -48.89
C ALA A 635 -8.70 32.56 -49.77
N THR A 636 -7.82 33.38 -49.17
CA THR A 636 -7.04 34.41 -49.90
C THR A 636 -6.12 33.79 -50.95
N ARG A 637 -5.42 32.69 -50.63
CA ARG A 637 -4.51 32.01 -51.57
C ARG A 637 -5.29 31.32 -52.69
N LEU A 638 -6.42 30.69 -52.40
CA LEU A 638 -7.29 30.06 -53.40
C LEU A 638 -7.82 31.10 -54.38
N GLU A 639 -8.32 32.23 -53.87
CA GLU A 639 -8.79 33.34 -54.71
C GLU A 639 -7.67 33.90 -55.58
N TRP A 640 -6.46 34.06 -55.02
CA TRP A 640 -5.28 34.46 -55.79
C TRP A 640 -4.97 33.46 -56.93
N PHE A 641 -4.99 32.15 -56.66
CA PHE A 641 -4.75 31.14 -57.69
C PHE A 641 -5.82 31.16 -58.78
N ILE A 642 -7.09 31.35 -58.43
CA ILE A 642 -8.21 31.45 -59.39
C ILE A 642 -8.06 32.68 -60.27
N GLN A 643 -7.75 33.85 -59.70
CA GLN A 643 -7.60 35.12 -60.42
C GLN A 643 -6.37 35.12 -61.35
N ASN A 644 -5.28 34.46 -60.94
CA ASN A 644 -4.01 34.49 -61.66
C ASN A 644 -3.76 33.24 -62.52
N ARG A 645 -4.75 32.35 -62.68
CA ARG A 645 -4.60 31.05 -63.34
C ARG A 645 -4.11 31.10 -64.79
N GLU A 646 -4.44 32.16 -65.53
CA GLU A 646 -4.07 32.34 -66.95
C GLU A 646 -2.83 33.23 -67.12
N VAL A 647 -2.42 33.97 -66.07
CA VAL A 647 -1.39 35.03 -66.15
C VAL A 647 -0.10 34.62 -65.44
N SER A 648 -0.19 33.75 -64.43
CA SER A 648 0.96 33.31 -63.65
C SER A 648 1.82 32.32 -64.42
N LYS A 649 3.10 32.65 -64.62
CA LYS A 649 4.10 31.74 -65.23
C LYS A 649 4.38 30.49 -64.39
N SER A 650 3.95 30.45 -63.13
CA SER A 650 4.11 29.30 -62.25
C SER A 650 2.93 28.32 -62.33
N ILE A 651 1.84 28.66 -63.01
CA ILE A 651 0.66 27.79 -63.18
C ILE A 651 0.64 27.33 -64.64
N ARG A 652 0.96 26.05 -64.86
CA ARG A 652 1.02 25.48 -66.21
C ARG A 652 -0.36 25.09 -66.74
N LYS A 653 -1.23 24.65 -65.85
CA LYS A 653 -2.62 24.27 -66.17
C LYS A 653 -3.49 24.38 -64.93
N SER A 654 -4.77 24.69 -65.12
CA SER A 654 -5.75 24.65 -64.03
C SER A 654 -7.11 24.18 -64.55
N GLY A 655 -8.01 23.87 -63.63
CA GLY A 655 -9.39 23.53 -63.96
C GLY A 655 -10.21 23.19 -62.72
N GLN A 656 -11.47 22.81 -62.93
CA GLN A 656 -12.34 22.29 -61.88
C GLN A 656 -12.60 20.80 -62.10
N ASN A 657 -12.77 20.04 -61.03
CA ASN A 657 -13.21 18.64 -61.09
C ASN A 657 -14.75 18.53 -61.07
N ASN A 658 -15.28 17.31 -61.16
CA ASN A 658 -16.72 17.02 -61.18
C ASN A 658 -17.47 17.47 -59.90
N SER A 659 -16.76 17.83 -58.84
CA SER A 659 -17.31 18.37 -57.59
C SER A 659 -17.22 19.89 -57.50
N GLY A 660 -16.87 20.57 -58.61
CA GLY A 660 -16.71 22.03 -58.67
C GLY A 660 -15.43 22.56 -58.04
N LYS A 661 -14.49 21.69 -57.66
CA LYS A 661 -13.27 22.07 -56.94
C LYS A 661 -12.09 22.32 -57.86
N TRP A 662 -11.31 23.33 -57.55
CA TRP A 662 -10.15 23.75 -58.34
C TRP A 662 -8.95 22.82 -58.17
N TRP A 663 -8.17 22.71 -59.24
CA TRP A 663 -6.83 22.13 -59.23
C TRP A 663 -5.90 22.97 -60.10
N PHE A 664 -4.63 22.99 -59.73
CA PHE A 664 -3.57 23.77 -60.36
C PHE A 664 -2.34 22.88 -60.52
N LEU A 665 -1.73 22.88 -61.69
CA LEU A 665 -0.46 22.23 -61.95
C LEU A 665 0.64 23.30 -61.87
N LEU A 666 1.41 23.28 -60.78
CA LEU A 666 2.45 24.26 -60.52
C LEU A 666 3.78 23.81 -61.09
N GLU A 667 4.46 24.72 -61.78
CA GLU A 667 5.79 24.50 -62.33
C GLU A 667 6.87 25.15 -61.45
N ARG A 668 7.95 24.41 -61.19
CA ARG A 668 9.08 24.86 -60.36
C ARG A 668 9.73 26.12 -60.93
N GLY A 669 9.82 26.23 -62.25
CA GLY A 669 10.44 27.38 -62.92
C GLY A 669 11.88 27.60 -62.48
N LYS A 670 12.16 28.75 -61.87
CA LYS A 670 13.52 29.17 -61.45
C LYS A 670 13.90 28.76 -60.02
N TYR A 671 12.97 28.24 -59.23
CA TYR A 671 13.25 27.86 -57.84
C TYR A 671 14.15 26.61 -57.78
N THR A 672 15.01 26.52 -56.77
CA THR A 672 15.67 25.25 -56.44
C THR A 672 14.62 24.25 -55.95
N TYR A 673 14.99 22.96 -55.86
CA TYR A 673 14.05 21.95 -55.40
C TYR A 673 13.61 22.18 -53.95
N ASP A 674 14.54 22.54 -53.06
CA ASP A 674 14.23 22.82 -51.65
C ASP A 674 13.32 24.04 -51.49
N GLU A 675 13.60 25.14 -52.21
CA GLU A 675 12.75 26.34 -52.21
C GLU A 675 11.33 26.04 -52.72
N PHE A 676 11.21 25.20 -53.76
CA PHE A 676 9.92 24.81 -54.31
C PHE A 676 9.17 23.90 -53.34
N LYS A 677 9.87 22.96 -52.68
CA LYS A 677 9.32 22.06 -51.67
C LYS A 677 8.82 22.83 -50.44
N GLU A 678 9.57 23.80 -49.94
CA GLU A 678 9.13 24.67 -48.83
C GLU A 678 7.87 25.46 -49.20
N LYS A 679 7.80 25.97 -50.43
CA LYS A 679 6.63 26.69 -50.94
C LYS A 679 5.39 25.79 -51.03
N LEU A 680 5.56 24.56 -51.54
CA LEU A 680 4.50 23.56 -51.58
C LEU A 680 4.07 23.12 -50.17
N ALA A 681 5.01 22.95 -49.24
CA ALA A 681 4.73 22.66 -47.84
C ALA A 681 3.91 23.80 -47.19
N SER A 682 4.20 25.06 -47.52
CA SER A 682 3.37 26.19 -47.09
C SER A 682 1.94 26.09 -47.62
N TYR A 683 1.72 25.72 -48.89
CA TYR A 683 0.36 25.55 -49.41
C TYR A 683 -0.36 24.36 -48.78
N SER A 684 0.35 23.25 -48.56
CA SER A 684 -0.17 22.09 -47.84
C SER A 684 -0.57 22.44 -46.41
N SER A 685 0.24 23.23 -45.71
CA SER A 685 -0.07 23.67 -44.34
C SER A 685 -1.34 24.53 -44.28
N CYS A 686 -1.61 25.32 -45.31
CA CYS A 686 -2.81 26.15 -45.39
C CYS A 686 -4.05 25.40 -45.91
N GLY A 687 -4.00 24.08 -46.14
CA GLY A 687 -5.20 23.28 -46.47
C GLY A 687 -5.35 22.82 -47.92
N PHE A 688 -4.36 23.07 -48.80
CA PHE A 688 -4.35 22.46 -50.14
C PHE A 688 -3.85 21.00 -50.09
N TYR A 689 -4.33 20.16 -51.00
CA TYR A 689 -3.88 18.77 -51.11
C TYR A 689 -2.83 18.62 -52.23
N ILE A 690 -1.67 18.05 -51.89
CA ILE A 690 -0.56 17.78 -52.82
C ILE A 690 -0.21 16.29 -52.73
N PRO A 691 -0.60 15.44 -53.70
CA PRO A 691 -0.47 13.99 -53.61
C PRO A 691 0.97 13.46 -53.48
N ASP A 692 1.94 14.18 -54.06
CA ASP A 692 3.32 13.73 -54.23
C ASP A 692 4.33 14.77 -53.65
N LEU A 693 4.01 15.39 -52.49
CA LEU A 693 4.83 16.47 -51.90
C LEU A 693 6.30 16.07 -51.67
N ASP A 694 6.56 14.79 -51.39
CA ASP A 694 7.91 14.29 -51.11
C ASP A 694 8.71 13.87 -52.35
N LYS A 695 8.09 13.85 -53.54
CA LYS A 695 8.76 13.43 -54.77
C LYS A 695 9.39 14.60 -55.50
N GLU A 696 10.64 14.42 -55.94
CA GLU A 696 11.35 15.42 -56.72
C GLU A 696 10.76 15.55 -58.12
N LYS A 697 9.89 16.55 -58.31
CA LYS A 697 9.20 16.81 -59.56
C LYS A 697 9.19 18.29 -59.87
N ASP A 698 9.47 18.62 -61.12
CA ASP A 698 9.36 19.99 -61.65
C ASP A 698 7.91 20.46 -61.81
N LEU A 699 6.96 19.53 -61.82
CA LEU A 699 5.53 19.78 -61.89
C LEU A 699 4.82 19.11 -60.73
N GLN A 700 4.07 19.90 -59.97
CA GLN A 700 3.35 19.43 -58.79
C GLN A 700 1.88 19.80 -58.86
N LEU A 701 1.02 18.81 -58.55
CA LEU A 701 -0.42 18.99 -58.56
C LEU A 701 -0.87 19.55 -57.21
N LEU A 702 -1.42 20.75 -57.24
CA LEU A 702 -2.06 21.41 -56.11
C LEU A 702 -3.58 21.32 -56.29
N VAL A 703 -4.27 20.64 -55.38
CA VAL A 703 -5.72 20.45 -55.44
C VAL A 703 -6.39 21.21 -54.30
N GLU A 704 -7.52 21.86 -54.57
CA GLU A 704 -8.40 22.40 -53.56
C GLU A 704 -8.74 21.31 -52.54
N GLY A 705 -8.44 21.55 -51.27
CA GLY A 705 -8.66 20.58 -50.21
C GLY A 705 -10.15 20.22 -50.14
N SER A 706 -10.48 18.94 -50.03
CA SER A 706 -11.86 18.59 -49.69
C SER A 706 -12.09 18.92 -48.22
N THR A 707 -13.24 19.50 -47.88
CA THR A 707 -13.69 19.64 -46.48
C THR A 707 -13.66 18.29 -45.72
N ALA A 708 -13.62 17.16 -46.44
CA ALA A 708 -13.43 15.82 -45.90
C ALA A 708 -11.94 15.35 -45.79
N LYS A 709 -11.00 16.00 -46.48
CA LYS A 709 -9.54 15.80 -46.43
C LYS A 709 -8.78 17.04 -45.90
N LEU A 710 -9.45 17.96 -45.18
CA LEU A 710 -8.85 18.68 -44.03
C LEU A 710 -8.56 17.66 -42.89
N GLY A 711 -7.92 16.56 -43.27
CA GLY A 711 -7.64 15.39 -42.48
C GLY A 711 -6.42 15.68 -41.63
N TYR A 712 -6.66 15.63 -40.33
CA TYR A 712 -5.71 15.40 -39.25
C TYR A 712 -4.85 16.56 -38.72
N GLU A 713 -4.32 17.50 -39.51
CA GLU A 713 -3.27 18.39 -38.96
C GLU A 713 -3.48 19.91 -39.06
N GLY A 714 -4.35 20.42 -39.96
CA GLY A 714 -4.39 21.86 -40.27
C GLY A 714 -5.20 22.81 -39.35
N ALA A 715 -6.29 22.37 -38.71
CA ALA A 715 -7.17 23.31 -37.98
C ALA A 715 -7.80 22.68 -36.73
N ARG A 716 -7.01 22.54 -35.66
CA ARG A 716 -7.51 21.94 -34.40
C ARG A 716 -7.04 22.63 -33.12
N ASN A 717 -6.37 23.77 -33.22
CA ASN A 717 -5.91 24.52 -32.05
C ASN A 717 -6.85 25.70 -31.82
N LEU A 718 -7.50 25.71 -30.65
CA LEU A 718 -8.31 26.83 -30.17
C LEU A 718 -7.49 27.63 -29.17
N LYS A 719 -7.37 28.93 -29.36
CA LYS A 719 -6.69 29.85 -28.44
C LYS A 719 -7.71 30.77 -27.78
N CYS A 720 -7.58 30.99 -26.47
CA CYS A 720 -8.43 31.94 -25.79
C CYS A 720 -8.00 33.38 -26.12
N THR A 721 -8.99 34.25 -26.36
CA THR A 721 -8.78 35.68 -26.66
C THR A 721 -8.30 36.49 -25.46
N SER A 722 -8.48 35.99 -24.24
CA SER A 722 -8.22 36.74 -22.99
C SER A 722 -7.11 36.14 -22.13
N CYS A 723 -6.80 34.84 -22.28
CA CYS A 723 -5.73 34.19 -21.51
C CYS A 723 -4.87 33.31 -22.40
N SER A 724 -3.72 32.86 -21.90
CA SER A 724 -2.78 32.00 -22.63
C SER A 724 -3.25 30.55 -22.80
N HIS A 725 -4.53 30.24 -22.50
CA HIS A 725 -5.03 28.88 -22.60
C HIS A 725 -5.28 28.48 -24.06
N GLU A 726 -4.70 27.34 -24.45
CA GLU A 726 -4.85 26.74 -25.77
C GLU A 726 -5.36 25.31 -25.64
N ILE A 727 -6.25 24.90 -26.55
CA ILE A 727 -6.79 23.54 -26.64
C ILE A 727 -6.38 22.96 -27.99
N SER A 728 -5.59 21.89 -27.97
CA SER A 728 -5.20 21.16 -29.17
C SER A 728 -6.07 19.93 -29.37
N LEU A 729 -7.04 20.03 -30.27
CA LEU A 729 -7.99 18.96 -30.61
C LEU A 729 -7.39 17.92 -31.56
N SER A 730 -6.14 18.09 -32.02
CA SER A 730 -5.43 17.11 -32.86
C SER A 730 -5.03 15.87 -32.07
N LYS A 731 -4.64 16.04 -30.81
CA LYS A 731 -4.26 14.96 -29.90
C LYS A 731 -5.43 14.41 -29.07
N GLU A 732 -6.53 15.15 -28.98
CA GLU A 732 -7.71 14.82 -28.19
C GLU A 732 -8.96 14.58 -29.08
N ILE A 733 -8.87 13.58 -29.97
CA ILE A 733 -9.96 13.24 -30.92
C ILE A 733 -11.30 13.01 -30.23
N ASP A 734 -11.24 12.50 -29.01
CA ASP A 734 -12.37 12.19 -28.14
C ASP A 734 -13.10 13.45 -27.69
N LYS A 735 -12.33 14.43 -27.25
CA LYS A 735 -12.81 15.76 -26.89
C LYS A 735 -13.43 16.46 -28.10
N PHE A 736 -12.74 16.40 -29.25
CA PHE A 736 -13.21 16.96 -30.51
C PHE A 736 -14.58 16.42 -30.92
N ASN A 737 -14.78 15.09 -30.86
CA ASN A 737 -16.04 14.48 -31.28
C ASN A 737 -17.23 14.92 -30.40
N VAL A 738 -17.03 15.01 -29.08
CA VAL A 738 -18.07 15.47 -28.16
C VAL A 738 -18.34 16.96 -28.34
N MET A 739 -17.29 17.77 -28.54
CA MET A 739 -17.41 19.20 -28.86
C MET A 739 -18.15 19.42 -30.19
N LYS A 740 -17.83 18.65 -31.23
CA LYS A 740 -18.44 18.75 -32.58
C LYS A 740 -19.95 18.58 -32.56
N LYS A 741 -20.48 17.72 -31.69
CA LYS A 741 -21.94 17.52 -31.58
C LYS A 741 -22.67 18.74 -30.99
N TYR A 742 -22.04 19.44 -30.07
CA TYR A 742 -22.63 20.61 -29.40
C TYR A 742 -22.33 21.92 -30.13
N HIS A 743 -21.12 22.07 -30.64
CA HIS A 743 -20.57 23.28 -31.28
C HIS A 743 -20.47 23.16 -32.80
N LYS A 744 -21.33 22.32 -33.42
CA LYS A 744 -21.25 21.92 -34.83
C LYS A 744 -21.00 23.11 -35.77
N GLN A 745 -21.86 24.12 -35.72
CA GLN A 745 -21.82 25.29 -36.60
C GLN A 745 -20.52 26.09 -36.43
N TYR A 746 -20.15 26.45 -35.20
CA TYR A 746 -18.92 27.19 -34.92
C TYR A 746 -17.66 26.42 -35.31
N LEU A 747 -17.58 25.12 -34.99
CA LEU A 747 -16.42 24.32 -35.36
C LEU A 747 -16.29 24.21 -36.88
N PHE A 748 -17.39 24.11 -37.65
CA PHE A 748 -17.29 24.13 -39.12
C PHE A 748 -16.95 25.52 -39.72
N ALA A 749 -17.14 26.60 -38.96
CA ALA A 749 -16.79 27.95 -39.40
C ALA A 749 -15.33 28.31 -39.08
N VAL A 750 -14.76 27.67 -38.07
CA VAL A 750 -13.43 27.97 -37.50
C VAL A 750 -12.40 26.87 -37.79
N VAL A 751 -12.85 25.68 -38.21
CA VAL A 751 -12.07 24.53 -38.70
C VAL A 751 -12.41 24.29 -40.16
#